data_AF-A0A857J8D4-F1
#
_entry.id   AF-A0A857J8D4-F1
#
_cell.length_a   1.000
_cell.length_b   1.000
_cell.length_c   1.000
_cell.angle_alpha   90.00
_cell.angle_beta   90.00
_cell.angle_gamma   90.00
#
_symmetry.space_group_name_H-M   'P 1'
#
loop_
_entity.id
_entity.type
_entity.pdbx_description
1 polymer ?
#
loop_
_entity_poly.entity_id
_entity_poly.type
_entity_poly.pdbx_seq_one_letter_code
_entity_poly.pdbx_strand_id
1 'polypeptide(L)'
;MSSSRVHAPSSFLLLPLAMALASVFGAAGAHAADITITGNSTAAQSVVKNQTLTVQSGATLTVGAGANAATVTGNGATITNLGTMSTTGTTAMGNQSGRIVRDNTGVTGLTVNNGSATNASAVMQTADNDVIQMNKASASVTLNNWGSMISSNASGGGAQVVDFNAITSGANIVNNYGSMRATEADAVRTGVNGVVNNFGTIESTTTTGSSSDGVDMQSNSGALINNSGSIVGGRHGITGGAANATSVFSATVNNSFNSVIRGSNGSGINIDGFNAKEMVYVTNAGTISGNGITGDGDGVDVDGLVTVVNTGTIQSLNAFSAAGSGLAFSEGMSVGGGSITNSGVIRGLVAAGNTNALGIGITLTGNDITTGINAGKRDGIYGNALVVNQSGGLIQGQNSSAIVAKGLASGYTVTINNAAGATIRGGGSSDAAIQTGLDRTVISNSGLIDGSSSGKAISMGSGGNSLTVSGGSASILGNIDGGAGGRNTMTLDIGSGNRFAYAGSIANFDTVTVASGTTTLSGQSSYTGTTVLSSGGVLQLASANTLSSASSLDLEGGTLVLSGAGSNQTFASLSLGRSSSIDLGTSSLTFASLGTIASTATLSIVGQSADGTPLYAFRLLGDYSGNTAFATLLANTTIDGLKTSLRFDGTYTTVSAVPEPASLAMLLGGLGLVGFIGRRRGAFGRA
;
A
#
# COMPACT_ATOMS: atom_id res chain seq x y z
N MET A 1 7.05 -32.84 32.82
CA MET A 1 7.98 -31.99 33.58
C MET A 1 7.52 -30.55 33.42
N SER A 2 7.09 -29.96 34.53
CA SER A 2 6.51 -28.62 34.63
C SER A 2 7.59 -27.55 34.52
N SER A 3 7.34 -26.48 33.76
CA SER A 3 7.42 -25.11 34.30
C SER A 3 6.87 -24.10 33.29
N SER A 4 5.72 -23.54 33.65
CA SER A 4 5.09 -22.35 33.09
C SER A 4 5.85 -21.09 33.50
N ARG A 5 6.04 -20.13 32.59
CA ARG A 5 6.25 -18.72 32.98
C ARG A 5 5.14 -17.85 32.42
N VAL A 6 4.48 -17.23 33.40
CA VAL A 6 3.27 -16.42 33.35
C VAL A 6 3.65 -14.96 33.08
N HIS A 7 2.72 -14.26 32.43
CA HIS A 7 2.68 -12.82 32.23
C HIS A 7 2.79 -12.05 33.56
N ALA A 8 3.60 -10.99 33.59
CA ALA A 8 3.56 -9.99 34.66
C ALA A 8 2.96 -8.68 34.10
N PRO A 9 2.01 -8.04 34.82
CA PRO A 9 1.43 -6.76 34.43
C PRO A 9 2.32 -5.60 34.92
N SER A 10 2.56 -4.63 34.05
CA SER A 10 3.23 -3.37 34.37
C SER A 10 2.35 -2.53 35.30
N SER A 11 2.67 -2.56 36.59
CA SER A 11 2.02 -1.77 37.63
C SER A 11 2.48 -0.32 37.58
N PHE A 12 1.53 0.61 37.52
CA PHE A 12 1.72 2.04 37.77
C PHE A 12 2.22 2.23 39.21
N LEU A 13 3.44 2.76 39.35
CA LEU A 13 3.97 3.18 40.64
C LEU A 13 3.44 4.58 40.97
N LEU A 14 2.48 4.67 41.88
CA LEU A 14 2.15 5.89 42.62
C LEU A 14 3.31 6.19 43.59
N LEU A 15 4.00 7.31 43.38
CA LEU A 15 5.01 7.82 44.31
C LEU A 15 4.35 8.79 45.31
N PRO A 16 4.56 8.65 46.63
CA PRO A 16 3.97 9.54 47.62
C PRO A 16 4.70 10.90 47.66
N LEU A 17 3.91 11.96 47.61
CA LEU A 17 4.33 13.34 47.78
C LEU A 17 4.64 13.61 49.26
N ALA A 18 5.92 13.69 49.63
CA ALA A 18 6.36 14.16 50.94
C ALA A 18 6.54 15.68 50.91
N MET A 19 5.70 16.41 51.66
CA MET A 19 5.87 17.84 51.94
C MET A 19 7.11 18.06 52.81
N ALA A 20 8.14 18.69 52.24
CA ALA A 20 9.19 19.37 53.00
C ALA A 20 8.88 20.87 53.01
N LEU A 21 8.38 21.35 54.16
CA LEU A 21 8.19 22.77 54.44
C LEU A 21 9.55 23.38 54.81
N ALA A 22 10.27 23.89 53.80
CA ALA A 22 11.45 24.71 54.00
C ALA A 22 11.10 26.19 53.76
N SER A 23 10.96 26.93 54.85
CA SER A 23 10.84 28.39 54.86
C SER A 23 12.15 29.03 54.39
N VAL A 24 12.22 29.34 53.09
CA VAL A 24 13.22 30.26 52.53
C VAL A 24 12.48 31.55 52.22
N PHE A 25 12.75 32.61 52.98
CA PHE A 25 12.45 33.99 52.57
C PHE A 25 13.36 34.33 51.39
N GLY A 26 13.02 33.81 50.21
CA GLY A 26 13.58 34.21 48.94
C GLY A 26 13.01 35.57 48.58
N ALA A 27 13.88 36.49 48.16
CA ALA A 27 13.47 37.78 47.63
C ALA A 27 12.35 37.59 46.60
N ALA A 28 11.14 38.03 46.96
CA ALA A 28 10.02 38.08 46.03
C ALA A 28 10.44 39.03 44.91
N GLY A 29 10.84 38.45 43.76
CA GLY A 29 11.00 39.23 42.55
C GLY A 29 9.68 39.97 42.33
N ALA A 30 9.74 41.28 42.17
CA ALA A 30 8.56 42.08 41.86
C ALA A 30 7.98 41.58 40.53
N HIS A 31 6.92 40.77 40.61
CA HIS A 31 6.13 40.37 39.44
C HIS A 31 5.06 41.44 39.21
N ALA A 32 4.75 41.72 37.94
CA ALA A 32 3.64 42.61 37.63
C ALA A 32 2.34 41.97 38.12
N ALA A 33 1.44 42.78 38.67
CA ALA A 33 0.13 42.30 39.14
C ALA A 33 -0.69 41.74 37.97
N ASP A 34 -1.44 40.66 38.21
CA ASP A 34 -2.32 40.07 37.21
C ASP A 34 -3.40 41.05 36.74
N ILE A 35 -3.79 40.91 35.47
CA ILE A 35 -4.85 41.70 34.84
C ILE A 35 -6.12 40.87 34.83
N THR A 36 -7.22 41.40 35.39
CA THR A 36 -8.52 40.72 35.36
C THR A 36 -9.58 41.64 34.75
N ILE A 37 -10.23 41.18 33.68
CA ILE A 37 -11.34 41.84 33.02
C ILE A 37 -12.65 41.17 33.49
N THR A 38 -13.45 41.91 34.26
CA THR A 38 -14.69 41.43 34.90
C THR A 38 -15.97 41.90 34.20
N GLY A 39 -15.85 42.81 33.23
CA GLY A 39 -16.94 43.33 32.41
C GLY A 39 -16.44 43.76 31.04
N ASN A 40 -17.30 44.37 30.23
CA ASN A 40 -16.94 44.78 28.87
C ASN A 40 -15.78 45.80 28.89
N SER A 41 -14.75 45.53 28.10
CA SER A 41 -13.55 46.35 27.96
C SER A 41 -13.17 46.50 26.50
N THR A 42 -12.65 47.68 26.14
CA THR A 42 -12.08 47.95 24.81
C THR A 42 -10.59 48.29 24.85
N ALA A 43 -9.98 48.22 26.03
CA ALA A 43 -8.58 48.57 26.24
C ALA A 43 -7.68 47.38 25.90
N ALA A 44 -6.77 47.56 24.94
CA ALA A 44 -5.71 46.59 24.64
C ALA A 44 -4.80 46.36 25.87
N GLN A 45 -4.34 45.12 26.03
CA GLN A 45 -3.55 44.69 27.19
C GLN A 45 -2.10 44.39 26.79
N SER A 46 -1.16 44.72 27.67
CA SER A 46 0.24 44.28 27.57
C SER A 46 0.53 43.29 28.69
N VAL A 47 0.94 42.07 28.34
CA VAL A 47 1.20 40.99 29.28
C VAL A 47 2.71 40.80 29.42
N VAL A 48 3.24 41.10 30.61
CA VAL A 48 4.68 41.07 30.89
C VAL A 48 5.09 39.78 31.62
N LYS A 49 6.35 39.72 32.08
CA LYS A 49 6.96 38.50 32.62
C LYS A 49 6.17 37.94 33.81
N ASN A 50 5.81 36.66 33.71
CA ASN A 50 5.03 35.90 34.71
C ASN A 50 3.67 36.51 35.07
N GLN A 51 3.13 37.40 34.25
CA GLN A 51 1.83 38.02 34.47
C GLN A 51 0.71 37.18 33.85
N THR A 52 -0.45 37.15 34.49
CA THR A 52 -1.66 36.53 33.96
C THR A 52 -2.67 37.59 33.50
N LEU A 53 -3.19 37.46 32.28
CA LEU A 53 -4.39 38.14 31.82
C LEU A 53 -5.59 37.18 31.92
N THR A 54 -6.63 37.55 32.65
CA THR A 54 -7.88 36.79 32.76
C THR A 54 -9.07 37.60 32.26
N VAL A 55 -9.82 37.07 31.29
CA VAL A 55 -11.15 37.58 30.90
C VAL A 55 -12.21 36.67 31.51
N GLN A 56 -13.03 37.18 32.41
CA GLN A 56 -14.02 36.37 33.13
C GLN A 56 -15.17 35.91 32.24
N SER A 57 -15.86 34.85 32.68
CA SER A 57 -17.09 34.38 32.02
C SER A 57 -18.11 35.50 31.94
N GLY A 58 -18.68 35.73 30.75
CA GLY A 58 -19.63 36.81 30.47
C GLY A 58 -19.00 38.19 30.26
N ALA A 59 -17.69 38.37 30.51
CA ALA A 59 -16.98 39.60 30.19
C ALA A 59 -16.47 39.58 28.73
N THR A 60 -16.29 40.77 28.16
CA THR A 60 -15.72 40.93 26.82
C THR A 60 -14.48 41.82 26.83
N LEU A 61 -13.48 41.48 26.03
CA LEU A 61 -12.37 42.33 25.64
C LEU A 61 -12.41 42.51 24.12
N THR A 62 -12.96 43.64 23.66
CA THR A 62 -13.20 43.91 22.25
C THR A 62 -12.42 45.15 21.81
N VAL A 63 -11.32 44.96 21.08
CA VAL A 63 -10.45 46.07 20.66
C VAL A 63 -10.74 46.57 19.25
N GLY A 64 -10.34 47.81 18.97
CA GLY A 64 -10.52 48.46 17.66
C GLY A 64 -9.60 47.90 16.57
N ALA A 65 -9.82 48.33 15.33
CA ALA A 65 -8.98 47.98 14.18
C ALA A 65 -7.50 48.34 14.43
N GLY A 66 -6.58 47.46 14.00
CA GLY A 66 -5.13 47.61 14.17
C GLY A 66 -4.58 47.33 15.57
N ALA A 67 -5.41 47.25 16.62
CA ALA A 67 -4.96 46.99 17.99
C ALA A 67 -5.00 45.49 18.32
N ASN A 68 -3.93 44.94 18.91
CA ASN A 68 -3.95 43.58 19.46
C ASN A 68 -4.65 43.56 20.82
N ALA A 69 -5.50 42.57 21.08
CA ALA A 69 -6.18 42.46 22.37
C ALA A 69 -5.18 42.21 23.52
N ALA A 70 -4.21 41.31 23.29
CA ALA A 70 -3.10 41.04 24.19
C ALA A 70 -1.76 41.04 23.42
N THR A 71 -0.87 41.98 23.77
CA THR A 71 0.52 41.98 23.32
C THR A 71 1.39 41.37 24.42
N VAL A 72 2.06 40.25 24.12
CA VAL A 72 2.89 39.53 25.09
C VAL A 72 4.35 39.94 24.91
N THR A 73 4.99 40.36 25.99
CA THR A 73 6.37 40.90 25.96
C THR A 73 7.31 40.26 26.98
N GLY A 74 6.80 39.46 27.92
CA GLY A 74 7.62 38.81 28.94
C GLY A 74 7.41 37.30 29.00
N ASN A 75 8.49 36.59 29.33
CA ASN A 75 8.49 35.13 29.48
C ASN A 75 7.56 34.66 30.60
N GLY A 76 7.02 33.45 30.48
CA GLY A 76 6.14 32.84 31.48
C GLY A 76 4.76 33.50 31.61
N ALA A 77 4.38 34.35 30.65
CA ALA A 77 3.06 34.97 30.63
C ALA A 77 1.94 33.94 30.43
N THR A 78 0.77 34.21 31.03
CA THR A 78 -0.43 33.39 30.87
C THR A 78 -1.61 34.23 30.41
N ILE A 79 -2.39 33.73 29.46
CA ILE A 79 -3.66 34.32 29.04
C ILE A 79 -4.76 33.29 29.28
N THR A 80 -5.78 33.65 30.06
CA THR A 80 -6.94 32.82 30.35
C THR A 80 -8.22 33.55 29.94
N ASN A 81 -8.83 33.13 28.85
CA ASN A 81 -10.12 33.65 28.40
C ASN A 81 -11.24 32.68 28.80
N LEU A 82 -12.15 33.12 29.67
CA LEU A 82 -13.39 32.42 29.99
C LEU A 82 -14.62 33.11 29.38
N GLY A 83 -14.45 34.29 28.80
CA GLY A 83 -15.50 35.07 28.14
C GLY A 83 -15.23 35.24 26.64
N THR A 84 -15.30 36.47 26.14
CA THR A 84 -15.03 36.77 24.73
C THR A 84 -13.85 37.74 24.59
N MET A 85 -12.85 37.37 23.79
CA MET A 85 -11.85 38.29 23.26
C MET A 85 -12.10 38.46 21.76
N SER A 86 -12.19 39.71 21.29
CA SER A 86 -12.48 39.98 19.88
C SER A 86 -11.75 41.22 19.35
N THR A 87 -11.47 41.25 18.06
CA THR A 87 -11.06 42.47 17.34
C THR A 87 -12.17 42.93 16.39
N THR A 88 -12.37 44.24 16.27
CA THR A 88 -13.38 44.83 15.38
C THR A 88 -12.75 45.39 14.11
N GLY A 89 -13.54 45.35 13.03
CA GLY A 89 -13.28 46.05 11.78
C GLY A 89 -12.46 45.26 10.75
N THR A 90 -12.85 45.47 9.49
CA THR A 90 -12.07 45.27 8.27
C THR A 90 -12.07 46.64 7.59
N THR A 91 -10.92 47.27 7.38
CA THR A 91 -10.93 48.55 6.65
C THR A 91 -10.75 48.28 5.17
N ALA A 92 -11.59 48.92 4.34
CA ALA A 92 -11.55 48.85 2.89
C ALA A 92 -10.25 49.41 2.25
N MET A 93 -9.19 49.67 3.03
CA MET A 93 -7.91 50.23 2.56
C MET A 93 -6.75 49.86 3.50
N GLY A 94 -6.30 48.60 3.47
CA GLY A 94 -4.93 48.22 3.84
C GLY A 94 -4.51 48.30 5.32
N ASN A 95 -5.36 48.73 6.26
CA ASN A 95 -5.06 48.65 7.69
C ASN A 95 -5.69 47.37 8.27
N GLN A 96 -4.85 46.38 8.54
CA GLN A 96 -5.24 45.03 8.98
C GLN A 96 -5.91 45.11 10.36
N SER A 97 -6.89 44.24 10.61
CA SER A 97 -7.41 44.03 11.97
C SER A 97 -6.24 43.65 12.90
N GLY A 98 -6.38 43.91 14.20
CA GLY A 98 -5.41 43.39 15.16
C GLY A 98 -5.63 41.91 15.45
N ARG A 99 -4.71 41.31 16.20
CA ARG A 99 -4.76 39.91 16.64
C ARG A 99 -5.33 39.79 18.06
N ILE A 100 -5.78 38.62 18.47
CA ILE A 100 -6.15 38.42 19.89
C ILE A 100 -4.90 38.30 20.75
N VAL A 101 -3.97 37.44 20.36
CA VAL A 101 -2.68 37.27 21.06
C VAL A 101 -1.54 37.49 20.09
N ARG A 102 -0.60 38.37 20.46
CA ARG A 102 0.57 38.68 19.65
C ARG A 102 1.86 38.67 20.47
N ASP A 103 2.81 37.82 20.08
CA ASP A 103 4.20 37.94 20.50
C ASP A 103 5.09 38.36 19.33
N ASN A 104 5.80 39.50 19.48
CA ASN A 104 6.82 39.96 18.53
C ASN A 104 8.22 40.07 19.14
N THR A 105 8.43 39.49 20.31
CA THR A 105 9.61 39.67 21.15
C THR A 105 10.36 38.37 21.37
N GLY A 106 9.73 37.22 21.16
CA GLY A 106 10.36 35.91 21.33
C GLY A 106 10.17 35.37 22.73
N VAL A 107 8.96 35.55 23.28
CA VAL A 107 8.64 35.12 24.64
C VAL A 107 8.70 33.60 24.74
N THR A 108 9.24 33.11 25.86
CA THR A 108 9.26 31.69 26.16
C THR A 108 8.29 31.35 27.29
N GLY A 109 7.65 30.18 27.18
CA GLY A 109 6.73 29.67 28.20
C GLY A 109 5.37 30.36 28.23
N LEU A 110 4.89 30.90 27.10
CA LEU A 110 3.54 31.44 27.01
C LEU A 110 2.51 30.31 27.15
N THR A 111 1.53 30.48 28.02
CA THR A 111 0.34 29.62 28.06
C THR A 111 -0.90 30.40 27.69
N VAL A 112 -1.69 29.90 26.74
CA VAL A 112 -2.97 30.51 26.34
C VAL A 112 -4.08 29.49 26.53
N ASN A 113 -5.09 29.84 27.32
CA ASN A 113 -6.27 29.03 27.58
C ASN A 113 -7.51 29.76 27.05
N ASN A 114 -8.17 29.22 26.03
CA ASN A 114 -9.48 29.68 25.58
C ASN A 114 -10.55 28.71 26.08
N GLY A 115 -11.20 29.07 27.18
CA GLY A 115 -12.14 28.23 27.92
C GLY A 115 -11.44 27.35 28.95
N SER A 116 -12.17 26.33 29.40
CA SER A 116 -11.69 25.30 30.31
C SER A 116 -12.48 24.01 30.11
N ALA A 117 -12.09 22.93 30.79
CA ALA A 117 -12.85 21.68 30.80
C ALA A 117 -14.32 21.84 31.23
N THR A 118 -14.66 22.91 31.95
CA THR A 118 -16.03 23.23 32.39
C THR A 118 -16.62 24.45 31.67
N ASN A 119 -15.91 25.04 30.71
CA ASN A 119 -16.36 26.21 29.95
C ASN A 119 -15.92 26.12 28.49
N ALA A 120 -16.81 25.60 27.65
CA ALA A 120 -16.66 25.57 26.19
C ALA A 120 -17.27 26.79 25.47
N SER A 121 -17.80 27.78 26.22
CA SER A 121 -18.46 28.98 25.66
C SER A 121 -17.51 30.13 25.36
N ALA A 122 -16.24 30.02 25.76
CA ALA A 122 -15.24 31.06 25.53
C ALA A 122 -14.95 31.26 24.04
N VAL A 123 -14.76 32.50 23.63
CA VAL A 123 -14.52 32.86 22.21
C VAL A 123 -13.28 33.73 22.09
N MET A 124 -12.39 33.39 21.16
CA MET A 124 -11.38 34.30 20.61
C MET A 124 -11.67 34.51 19.13
N GLN A 125 -11.92 35.74 18.69
CA GLN A 125 -12.33 36.01 17.31
C GLN A 125 -11.64 37.23 16.70
N THR A 126 -11.06 37.07 15.53
CA THR A 126 -10.55 38.18 14.72
C THR A 126 -11.41 38.44 13.50
N ALA A 127 -11.47 39.70 13.09
CA ALA A 127 -12.15 40.10 11.86
C ALA A 127 -11.30 39.83 10.60
N ASP A 128 -9.98 40.04 10.68
CA ASP A 128 -9.12 40.08 9.49
C ASP A 128 -7.61 39.89 9.75
N ASN A 129 -7.27 39.13 10.80
CA ASN A 129 -5.87 38.84 11.16
C ASN A 129 -5.80 37.56 11.98
N ASP A 130 -4.61 37.08 12.29
CA ASP A 130 -4.44 35.83 13.03
C ASP A 130 -5.09 35.92 14.41
N VAL A 131 -5.76 34.86 14.89
CA VAL A 131 -6.25 34.87 16.28
C VAL A 131 -5.05 34.92 17.24
N ILE A 132 -4.07 34.04 17.02
CA ILE A 132 -2.79 34.07 17.74
C ILE A 132 -1.62 34.00 16.76
N GLN A 133 -0.62 34.87 16.96
CA GLN A 133 0.65 34.81 16.22
C GLN A 133 1.86 34.90 17.15
N MET A 134 2.80 33.98 16.93
CA MET A 134 4.13 33.98 17.53
C MET A 134 5.18 34.25 16.45
N ASN A 135 5.75 35.46 16.44
CA ASN A 135 6.51 35.94 15.26
C ASN A 135 8.03 35.95 15.46
N LYS A 136 8.57 35.00 16.24
CA LYS A 136 10.02 34.92 16.53
C LYS A 136 10.47 33.48 16.68
N ALA A 137 11.69 33.21 16.19
CA ALA A 137 12.32 31.89 16.16
C ALA A 137 12.31 31.16 17.51
N SER A 138 12.69 31.87 18.58
CA SER A 138 12.83 31.32 19.93
C SER A 138 11.53 31.29 20.73
N ALA A 139 10.43 31.81 20.20
CA ALA A 139 9.19 31.90 20.96
C ALA A 139 8.68 30.50 21.32
N SER A 140 8.09 30.34 22.50
CA SER A 140 7.45 29.08 22.88
C SER A 140 6.08 29.28 23.52
N VAL A 141 5.15 28.41 23.12
CA VAL A 141 3.73 28.54 23.44
C VAL A 141 3.07 27.18 23.63
N THR A 142 2.19 27.11 24.63
CA THR A 142 1.17 26.06 24.77
C THR A 142 -0.20 26.71 24.66
N LEU A 143 -0.93 26.37 23.60
CA LEU A 143 -2.30 26.82 23.38
C LEU A 143 -3.26 25.69 23.75
N ASN A 144 -4.21 25.96 24.64
CA ASN A 144 -5.30 25.07 25.00
C ASN A 144 -6.63 25.73 24.63
N ASN A 145 -7.38 25.12 23.71
CA ASN A 145 -8.68 25.61 23.27
C ASN A 145 -9.79 24.64 23.64
N TRP A 146 -10.65 25.02 24.58
CA TRP A 146 -11.92 24.35 24.88
C TRP A 146 -13.12 25.05 24.25
N GLY A 147 -12.98 26.33 23.91
CA GLY A 147 -14.00 27.14 23.29
C GLY A 147 -13.92 27.22 21.76
N SER A 148 -14.27 28.39 21.22
CA SER A 148 -14.17 28.69 19.79
C SER A 148 -13.05 29.69 19.52
N MET A 149 -12.18 29.38 18.55
CA MET A 149 -11.24 30.32 17.97
C MET A 149 -11.56 30.52 16.49
N ILE A 150 -11.78 31.77 16.08
CA ILE A 150 -12.35 32.10 14.77
C ILE A 150 -11.51 33.19 14.10
N SER A 151 -10.92 32.87 12.95
CA SER A 151 -10.39 33.87 12.02
C SER A 151 -11.39 34.10 10.90
N SER A 152 -11.99 35.28 10.88
CA SER A 152 -13.02 35.63 9.88
C SER A 152 -12.41 36.05 8.54
N ASN A 153 -11.17 36.57 8.55
CA ASN A 153 -10.36 36.92 7.37
C ASN A 153 -11.15 37.60 6.23
N ALA A 154 -11.92 38.65 6.53
CA ALA A 154 -12.85 39.19 5.53
C ALA A 154 -12.16 39.77 4.28
N SER A 155 -10.87 40.08 4.36
CA SER A 155 -10.06 40.51 3.19
C SER A 155 -9.56 39.35 2.31
N GLY A 156 -9.55 38.12 2.82
CA GLY A 156 -8.84 37.00 2.20
C GLY A 156 -7.31 37.13 2.28
N GLY A 157 -6.77 37.99 3.15
CA GLY A 157 -5.35 38.29 3.28
C GLY A 157 -4.49 37.19 3.93
N GLY A 158 -5.02 35.98 4.09
CA GLY A 158 -4.33 34.85 4.71
C GLY A 158 -4.18 34.96 6.22
N ALA A 159 -5.26 35.24 6.95
CA ALA A 159 -5.28 35.29 8.42
C ALA A 159 -5.63 33.94 9.06
N GLN A 160 -4.70 33.33 9.79
CA GLN A 160 -4.88 32.00 10.41
C GLN A 160 -5.69 32.05 11.71
N VAL A 161 -6.13 30.90 12.24
CA VAL A 161 -6.45 30.84 13.68
C VAL A 161 -5.15 30.87 14.47
N VAL A 162 -4.22 29.98 14.12
CA VAL A 162 -2.92 29.85 14.78
C VAL A 162 -1.82 30.07 13.75
N ASP A 163 -0.98 31.10 13.95
CA ASP A 163 0.23 31.31 13.16
C ASP A 163 1.49 31.19 14.03
N PHE A 164 2.07 29.99 14.04
CA PHE A 164 3.34 29.68 14.70
C PHE A 164 4.49 29.49 13.70
N ASN A 165 4.29 29.85 12.43
CA ASN A 165 5.24 29.55 11.35
C ASN A 165 6.66 30.10 11.61
N ALA A 166 6.76 31.23 12.31
CA ALA A 166 8.05 31.87 12.61
C ALA A 166 8.85 31.19 13.74
N ILE A 167 8.27 30.21 14.44
CA ILE A 167 8.96 29.47 15.50
C ILE A 167 9.84 28.38 14.86
N THR A 168 11.16 28.54 14.96
CA THR A 168 12.14 27.60 14.38
C THR A 168 12.99 26.87 15.42
N SER A 169 12.99 27.32 16.68
CA SER A 169 13.76 26.69 17.76
C SER A 169 13.00 26.53 19.07
N GLY A 170 11.94 27.31 19.30
CA GLY A 170 11.09 27.17 20.49
C GLY A 170 10.02 26.08 20.38
N ALA A 171 9.55 25.59 21.53
CA ALA A 171 8.47 24.61 21.58
C ALA A 171 7.11 25.26 21.26
N ASN A 172 6.30 24.63 20.41
CA ASN A 172 4.98 25.12 20.06
C ASN A 172 3.96 23.96 20.07
N ILE A 173 2.94 24.08 20.91
CA ILE A 173 1.95 23.03 21.17
C ILE A 173 0.55 23.62 21.04
N VAL A 174 -0.30 22.97 20.24
CA VAL A 174 -1.72 23.28 20.08
C VAL A 174 -2.55 22.11 20.60
N ASN A 175 -3.31 22.31 21.66
CA ASN A 175 -4.29 21.36 22.19
C ASN A 175 -5.71 21.89 21.89
N ASN A 176 -6.38 21.28 20.92
CA ASN A 176 -7.74 21.67 20.53
C ASN A 176 -8.76 20.65 21.05
N TYR A 177 -9.55 21.05 22.04
CA TYR A 177 -10.73 20.32 22.54
C TYR A 177 -12.05 20.91 22.00
N GLY A 178 -12.03 22.15 21.52
CA GLY A 178 -13.18 22.87 20.98
C GLY A 178 -13.14 23.02 19.47
N SER A 179 -13.41 24.24 18.98
CA SER A 179 -13.45 24.56 17.55
C SER A 179 -12.40 25.59 17.17
N MET A 180 -11.67 25.34 16.09
CA MET A 180 -10.81 26.30 15.39
C MET A 180 -11.30 26.44 13.96
N ARG A 181 -11.63 27.67 13.54
CA ARG A 181 -12.18 27.96 12.22
C ARG A 181 -11.46 29.12 11.53
N ALA A 182 -10.94 28.89 10.33
CA ALA A 182 -10.41 29.93 9.45
C ALA A 182 -11.20 30.02 8.13
N THR A 183 -11.27 31.22 7.58
CA THR A 183 -11.86 31.50 6.26
C THR A 183 -10.75 32.02 5.35
N GLU A 184 -10.66 31.54 4.10
CA GLU A 184 -9.66 31.93 3.09
C GLU A 184 -8.20 31.90 3.61
N ALA A 185 -7.89 31.01 4.55
CA ALA A 185 -6.58 30.85 5.17
C ALA A 185 -6.47 29.48 5.83
N ASP A 186 -5.24 29.08 6.15
CA ASP A 186 -5.01 27.88 6.95
C ASP A 186 -5.59 28.06 8.36
N ALA A 187 -6.13 27.00 8.96
CA ALA A 187 -6.58 27.11 10.34
C ALA A 187 -5.37 27.14 11.29
N VAL A 188 -4.43 26.23 11.13
CA VAL A 188 -3.22 26.14 11.96
C VAL A 188 -1.96 26.11 11.10
N ARG A 189 -1.02 27.02 11.35
CA ARG A 189 0.37 26.93 10.91
C ARG A 189 1.30 26.58 12.05
N THR A 190 2.02 25.47 11.92
CA THR A 190 2.95 25.01 12.96
C THR A 190 4.33 25.64 12.81
N GLY A 191 5.07 25.73 13.93
CA GLY A 191 6.52 25.94 13.89
C GLY A 191 7.28 24.62 13.66
N VAL A 192 8.61 24.71 13.64
CA VAL A 192 9.49 23.52 13.62
C VAL A 192 9.22 22.64 14.84
N ASN A 193 9.15 21.33 14.64
CA ASN A 193 8.79 20.34 15.67
C ASN A 193 7.46 20.64 16.39
N GLY A 194 6.54 21.36 15.73
CA GLY A 194 5.25 21.72 16.31
C GLY A 194 4.38 20.50 16.61
N VAL A 195 3.62 20.56 17.69
CA VAL A 195 2.69 19.49 18.09
C VAL A 195 1.26 19.99 18.02
N VAL A 196 0.40 19.28 17.29
CA VAL A 196 -1.04 19.53 17.22
C VAL A 196 -1.78 18.34 17.77
N ASN A 197 -2.45 18.49 18.90
CA ASN A 197 -3.35 17.50 19.50
C ASN A 197 -4.79 17.96 19.30
N ASN A 198 -5.49 17.34 18.36
CA ASN A 198 -6.86 17.68 18.01
C ASN A 198 -7.84 16.63 18.53
N PHE A 199 -8.66 17.00 19.50
CA PHE A 199 -9.82 16.24 19.98
C PHE A 199 -11.15 16.83 19.49
N GLY A 200 -11.13 18.09 19.06
CA GLY A 200 -12.28 18.82 18.54
C GLY A 200 -12.28 18.96 17.02
N THR A 201 -12.62 20.15 16.54
CA THR A 201 -12.64 20.48 15.10
C THR A 201 -11.59 21.53 14.77
N ILE A 202 -10.76 21.25 13.76
CA ILE A 202 -9.93 22.23 13.05
C ILE A 202 -10.47 22.29 11.62
N GLU A 203 -10.89 23.48 11.20
CA GLU A 203 -11.57 23.66 9.93
C GLU A 203 -11.07 24.94 9.25
N SER A 204 -10.64 24.83 8.01
CA SER A 204 -10.53 25.97 7.11
C SER A 204 -11.56 25.87 5.99
N THR A 205 -12.02 27.01 5.52
CA THR A 205 -13.00 27.11 4.43
C THR A 205 -12.51 28.09 3.38
N THR A 206 -12.84 27.83 2.12
CA THR A 206 -12.58 28.75 1.02
C THR A 206 -13.74 28.70 0.04
N THR A 207 -14.05 29.86 -0.52
CA THR A 207 -14.98 30.09 -1.63
C THR A 207 -14.24 30.37 -2.94
N THR A 208 -12.95 30.73 -2.84
CA THR A 208 -12.10 31.09 -3.98
C THR A 208 -11.18 29.95 -4.44
N GLY A 209 -11.08 28.86 -3.67
CA GLY A 209 -10.14 27.77 -3.93
C GLY A 209 -8.70 28.08 -3.52
N SER A 210 -8.51 29.07 -2.65
CA SER A 210 -7.20 29.50 -2.15
C SER A 210 -6.54 28.43 -1.28
N SER A 211 -5.22 28.58 -1.01
CA SER A 211 -4.44 27.76 -0.05
C SER A 211 -5.00 27.91 1.37
N SER A 212 -6.07 27.18 1.66
CA SER A 212 -6.78 27.17 2.92
C SER A 212 -6.81 25.74 3.41
N ASP A 213 -5.80 25.38 4.18
CA ASP A 213 -5.58 24.01 4.63
C ASP A 213 -5.96 23.86 6.11
N GLY A 214 -6.30 22.66 6.55
CA GLY A 214 -6.68 22.45 7.96
C GLY A 214 -5.47 22.70 8.87
N VAL A 215 -4.36 22.03 8.56
CA VAL A 215 -3.05 22.27 9.16
C VAL A 215 -2.01 22.44 8.06
N ASP A 216 -1.19 23.47 8.15
CA ASP A 216 -0.12 23.75 7.21
C ASP A 216 1.22 23.87 7.94
N MET A 217 2.14 22.97 7.64
CA MET A 217 3.49 22.99 8.20
C MET A 217 4.42 23.95 7.46
N GLN A 218 4.00 24.50 6.32
CA GLN A 218 4.83 25.26 5.40
C GLN A 218 6.09 24.45 5.09
N SER A 219 7.27 25.00 5.37
CA SER A 219 8.55 24.28 5.28
C SER A 219 9.12 23.86 6.64
N ASN A 220 8.34 23.99 7.72
CA ASN A 220 8.75 23.61 9.07
C ASN A 220 8.68 22.08 9.23
N SER A 221 9.84 21.46 9.31
CA SER A 221 10.01 20.02 9.47
C SER A 221 9.78 19.56 10.93
N GLY A 222 9.47 18.27 11.09
CA GLY A 222 9.39 17.57 12.36
C GLY A 222 8.04 17.67 13.07
N ALA A 223 7.00 18.20 12.43
CA ALA A 223 5.70 18.35 13.07
C ALA A 223 5.04 17.00 13.42
N LEU A 224 4.34 16.98 14.56
CA LEU A 224 3.56 15.84 15.05
C LEU A 224 2.08 16.24 15.15
N ILE A 225 1.23 15.61 14.36
CA ILE A 225 -0.20 15.87 14.31
C ILE A 225 -0.94 14.64 14.83
N ASN A 226 -1.53 14.75 16.01
CA ASN A 226 -2.36 13.74 16.64
C ASN A 226 -3.83 14.13 16.51
N ASN A 227 -4.55 13.46 15.62
CA ASN A 227 -5.97 13.66 15.41
C ASN A 227 -6.80 12.56 16.10
N SER A 228 -7.66 12.99 17.01
CA SER A 228 -8.75 12.23 17.63
C SER A 228 -10.13 12.84 17.31
N GLY A 229 -10.17 13.94 16.56
CA GLY A 229 -11.38 14.65 16.16
C GLY A 229 -11.49 14.80 14.64
N SER A 230 -11.78 16.02 14.17
CA SER A 230 -11.92 16.34 12.76
C SER A 230 -10.94 17.43 12.33
N ILE A 231 -10.18 17.18 11.26
CA ILE A 231 -9.38 18.17 10.54
C ILE A 231 -9.93 18.27 9.12
N VAL A 232 -10.40 19.45 8.74
CA VAL A 232 -10.98 19.71 7.42
C VAL A 232 -10.31 20.92 6.81
N GLY A 233 -9.73 20.75 5.62
CA GLY A 233 -9.24 21.84 4.82
C GLY A 233 -10.23 22.26 3.75
N GLY A 234 -10.23 23.55 3.44
CA GLY A 234 -10.86 24.08 2.23
C GLY A 234 -10.21 23.50 0.97
N ARG A 235 -8.88 23.35 0.98
CA ARG A 235 -8.08 22.64 -0.03
C ARG A 235 -7.61 21.28 0.50
N HIS A 236 -6.52 21.22 1.26
CA HIS A 236 -5.99 19.99 1.87
C HIS A 236 -6.28 19.90 3.37
N GLY A 237 -6.53 18.69 3.87
CA GLY A 237 -6.68 18.49 5.32
C GLY A 237 -5.40 18.88 6.06
N ILE A 238 -4.27 18.34 5.62
CA ILE A 238 -2.93 18.65 6.12
C ILE A 238 -2.01 18.91 4.92
N THR A 239 -1.18 19.96 4.99
CA THR A 239 -0.17 20.24 3.97
C THR A 239 1.19 20.60 4.57
N GLY A 240 2.24 20.53 3.76
CA GLY A 240 3.59 21.01 4.06
C GLY A 240 4.57 20.53 3.00
N GLY A 241 5.86 20.78 3.18
CA GLY A 241 6.84 20.25 2.25
C GLY A 241 8.26 20.73 2.44
N ALA A 242 9.20 20.07 1.76
CA ALA A 242 10.57 20.54 1.71
C ALA A 242 10.66 21.90 1.01
N ALA A 243 11.49 22.82 1.50
CA ALA A 243 11.67 24.12 0.83
C ALA A 243 12.37 24.01 -0.54
N ASN A 244 13.16 22.96 -0.74
CA ASN A 244 13.87 22.65 -1.98
C ASN A 244 14.48 21.23 -1.88
N ALA A 245 15.03 20.74 -2.99
CA ALA A 245 15.62 19.40 -3.09
C ALA A 245 16.80 19.11 -2.14
N THR A 246 17.39 20.10 -1.49
CA THR A 246 18.48 19.88 -0.52
C THR A 246 17.99 19.74 0.92
N SER A 247 16.80 20.26 1.23
CA SER A 247 16.20 20.25 2.56
C SER A 247 15.78 18.85 2.99
N VAL A 248 15.89 18.58 4.30
CA VAL A 248 15.30 17.40 4.93
C VAL A 248 13.94 17.79 5.50
N PHE A 249 12.91 17.05 5.13
CA PHE A 249 11.56 17.27 5.62
C PHE A 249 11.01 15.99 6.26
N SER A 250 10.35 16.13 7.39
CA SER A 250 9.61 15.03 8.01
C SER A 250 8.34 15.54 8.68
N ALA A 251 7.34 14.67 8.74
CA ALA A 251 6.10 14.90 9.45
C ALA A 251 5.57 13.57 9.99
N THR A 252 4.86 13.61 11.12
CA THR A 252 4.15 12.45 11.67
C THR A 252 2.68 12.78 11.85
N VAL A 253 1.80 11.96 11.28
CA VAL A 253 0.36 12.10 11.37
C VAL A 253 -0.24 10.83 11.97
N ASN A 254 -0.92 10.98 13.11
CA ASN A 254 -1.67 9.91 13.76
C ASN A 254 -3.16 10.25 13.68
N ASN A 255 -3.92 9.47 12.92
CA ASN A 255 -5.37 9.62 12.79
C ASN A 255 -6.09 8.47 13.51
N SER A 256 -6.74 8.79 14.62
CA SER A 256 -7.35 7.80 15.51
C SER A 256 -8.64 7.22 14.92
N PHE A 257 -9.11 6.11 15.51
CA PHE A 257 -10.38 5.51 15.15
C PHE A 257 -11.54 6.52 15.28
N ASN A 258 -12.48 6.50 14.33
CA ASN A 258 -13.57 7.47 14.17
C ASN A 258 -13.16 8.93 13.95
N SER A 259 -11.88 9.22 13.75
CA SER A 259 -11.39 10.57 13.43
C SER A 259 -11.34 10.80 11.91
N VAL A 260 -11.41 12.06 11.50
CA VAL A 260 -11.45 12.46 10.09
C VAL A 260 -10.34 13.46 9.78
N ILE A 261 -9.63 13.22 8.68
CA ILE A 261 -8.79 14.20 7.98
C ILE A 261 -9.34 14.32 6.56
N ARG A 262 -9.72 15.53 6.14
CA ARG A 262 -10.32 15.74 4.82
C ARG A 262 -9.77 16.98 4.11
N GLY A 263 -9.35 16.80 2.86
CA GLY A 263 -9.24 17.87 1.87
C GLY A 263 -10.55 18.00 1.09
N SER A 264 -11.11 19.21 0.99
CA SER A 264 -12.40 19.43 0.34
C SER A 264 -12.28 19.78 -1.15
N ASN A 265 -11.14 20.33 -1.55
CA ASN A 265 -10.74 20.60 -2.95
C ASN A 265 -9.26 20.26 -3.15
N GLY A 266 -8.85 19.09 -2.68
CA GLY A 266 -7.47 18.64 -2.64
C GLY A 266 -7.33 17.36 -1.83
N SER A 267 -6.09 16.93 -1.64
CA SER A 267 -5.75 15.73 -0.87
C SER A 267 -6.09 15.79 0.62
N GLY A 268 -6.34 14.63 1.24
CA GLY A 268 -6.46 14.53 2.69
C GLY A 268 -5.18 14.97 3.40
N ILE A 269 -4.05 14.44 2.92
CA ILE A 269 -2.69 14.86 3.28
C ILE A 269 -1.96 15.15 1.97
N ASN A 270 -1.31 16.31 1.85
CA ASN A 270 -0.48 16.69 0.71
C ASN A 270 0.90 17.16 1.19
N ILE A 271 1.94 16.37 0.99
CA ILE A 271 3.31 16.77 1.33
C ILE A 271 4.16 16.89 0.08
N ASP A 272 4.51 18.14 -0.25
CA ASP A 272 5.27 18.49 -1.44
C ASP A 272 6.77 18.27 -1.21
N GLY A 273 7.39 17.54 -2.14
CA GLY A 273 8.73 17.01 -1.96
C GLY A 273 9.56 17.09 -3.22
N PHE A 274 10.69 16.41 -3.20
CA PHE A 274 11.62 16.38 -4.36
C PHE A 274 12.40 15.08 -4.48
N ASN A 275 12.60 14.36 -3.38
CA ASN A 275 13.44 13.16 -3.31
C ASN A 275 13.33 12.48 -1.93
N ALA A 276 14.18 11.46 -1.72
CA ALA A 276 14.25 10.65 -0.51
C ALA A 276 14.63 11.38 0.81
N LYS A 277 14.96 12.68 0.78
CA LYS A 277 15.19 13.49 1.99
C LYS A 277 13.89 13.89 2.69
N GLU A 278 12.76 13.66 2.04
CA GLU A 278 11.45 13.75 2.65
C GLU A 278 11.00 12.39 3.16
N MET A 279 10.57 12.35 4.43
CA MET A 279 10.05 11.14 5.06
C MET A 279 8.84 11.43 5.95
N VAL A 280 7.68 10.94 5.54
CA VAL A 280 6.40 11.14 6.23
C VAL A 280 5.93 9.85 6.89
N TYR A 281 5.45 9.93 8.13
CA TYR A 281 4.89 8.80 8.86
C TYR A 281 3.39 8.99 9.07
N VAL A 282 2.58 8.02 8.63
CA VAL A 282 1.12 8.07 8.78
C VAL A 282 0.63 6.80 9.48
N THR A 283 0.02 6.96 10.64
CA THR A 283 -0.75 5.89 11.30
C THR A 283 -2.22 6.23 11.21
N ASN A 284 -3.00 5.42 10.48
CA ASN A 284 -4.42 5.67 10.26
C ASN A 284 -5.29 4.53 10.79
N ALA A 285 -6.20 4.86 11.71
CA ALA A 285 -7.33 4.03 12.13
C ALA A 285 -8.68 4.70 11.83
N GLY A 286 -8.68 5.98 11.45
CA GLY A 286 -9.86 6.75 11.08
C GLY A 286 -10.07 6.82 9.57
N THR A 287 -10.61 7.95 9.11
CA THR A 287 -10.75 8.26 7.68
C THR A 287 -9.81 9.38 7.28
N ILE A 288 -9.03 9.15 6.22
CA ILE A 288 -8.30 10.19 5.49
C ILE A 288 -8.90 10.23 4.09
N SER A 289 -9.38 11.40 3.67
CA SER A 289 -9.99 11.55 2.35
C SER A 289 -9.61 12.84 1.64
N GLY A 290 -9.26 12.74 0.36
CA GLY A 290 -9.23 13.89 -0.53
C GLY A 290 -10.45 13.95 -1.43
N ASN A 291 -10.75 15.14 -1.92
CA ASN A 291 -11.81 15.39 -2.88
C ASN A 291 -11.37 16.52 -3.80
N GLY A 292 -11.05 16.21 -5.05
CA GLY A 292 -10.70 17.20 -6.06
C GLY A 292 -11.95 17.73 -6.75
N ILE A 293 -12.12 19.05 -6.72
CA ILE A 293 -13.14 19.78 -7.49
C ILE A 293 -12.48 20.46 -8.69
N THR A 294 -11.28 21.03 -8.51
CA THR A 294 -10.52 21.71 -9.57
C THR A 294 -9.08 21.19 -9.72
N GLY A 295 -8.71 20.15 -8.97
CA GLY A 295 -7.36 19.58 -8.95
C GLY A 295 -7.38 18.11 -8.55
N ASP A 296 -6.24 17.62 -8.07
CA ASP A 296 -6.15 16.32 -7.41
C ASP A 296 -7.05 16.24 -6.17
N GLY A 297 -7.25 15.02 -5.69
CA GLY A 297 -8.12 14.76 -4.56
C GLY A 297 -7.70 13.52 -3.82
N ASP A 298 -6.40 13.33 -3.65
CA ASP A 298 -5.86 12.07 -3.18
C ASP A 298 -6.15 11.83 -1.71
N GLY A 299 -6.23 10.58 -1.29
CA GLY A 299 -6.27 10.30 0.15
C GLY A 299 -5.00 10.85 0.82
N VAL A 300 -3.85 10.40 0.31
CA VAL A 300 -2.51 10.84 0.73
C VAL A 300 -1.64 11.05 -0.51
N ASP A 301 -1.11 12.26 -0.66
CA ASP A 301 -0.11 12.60 -1.67
C ASP A 301 1.20 13.00 -0.97
N VAL A 302 2.28 12.27 -1.25
CA VAL A 302 3.63 12.52 -0.70
C VAL A 302 4.66 12.24 -1.78
N ASP A 303 5.19 13.30 -2.37
CA ASP A 303 6.23 13.24 -3.41
C ASP A 303 7.46 12.39 -3.00
N GLY A 304 7.87 12.48 -1.74
CA GLY A 304 9.00 11.75 -1.17
C GLY A 304 8.68 10.34 -0.67
N LEU A 305 9.31 9.93 0.43
CA LEU A 305 9.10 8.60 1.02
C LEU A 305 8.02 8.64 2.11
N VAL A 306 7.21 7.59 2.18
CA VAL A 306 6.21 7.43 3.24
C VAL A 306 6.42 6.14 4.03
N THR A 307 6.05 6.15 5.31
CA THR A 307 5.73 4.94 6.07
C THR A 307 4.28 5.02 6.53
N VAL A 308 3.42 4.15 6.02
CA VAL A 308 1.99 4.10 6.35
C VAL A 308 1.63 2.80 7.05
N VAL A 309 0.90 2.92 8.15
CA VAL A 309 0.15 1.81 8.76
C VAL A 309 -1.34 2.18 8.72
N ASN A 310 -2.09 1.48 7.87
CA ASN A 310 -3.52 1.75 7.67
C ASN A 310 -4.38 0.57 8.17
N THR A 311 -5.17 0.85 9.20
CA THR A 311 -6.26 -0.01 9.69
C THR A 311 -7.65 0.60 9.42
N GLY A 312 -7.68 1.89 9.05
CA GLY A 312 -8.89 2.64 8.73
C GLY A 312 -9.15 2.74 7.23
N THR A 313 -9.64 3.91 6.78
CA THR A 313 -9.87 4.21 5.36
C THR A 313 -8.95 5.33 4.90
N ILE A 314 -8.27 5.13 3.78
CA ILE A 314 -7.60 6.16 2.99
C ILE A 314 -8.25 6.15 1.61
N GLN A 315 -8.76 7.29 1.14
CA GLN A 315 -9.42 7.32 -0.16
C GLN A 315 -9.36 8.67 -0.86
N SER A 316 -9.26 8.62 -2.19
CA SER A 316 -9.73 9.73 -3.02
C SER A 316 -11.22 9.57 -3.27
N LEU A 317 -11.96 10.68 -3.24
CA LEU A 317 -13.37 10.73 -3.61
C LEU A 317 -13.59 11.13 -5.06
N ASN A 318 -12.70 11.97 -5.60
CA ASN A 318 -12.75 12.51 -6.93
C ASN A 318 -11.48 13.30 -7.28
N ALA A 319 -11.22 13.54 -8.56
CA ALA A 319 -10.21 14.48 -9.05
C ALA A 319 -10.65 15.12 -10.38
N PHE A 320 -10.03 16.26 -10.73
CA PHE A 320 -10.21 16.92 -12.02
C PHE A 320 -8.88 17.46 -12.55
N SER A 321 -8.74 17.48 -13.86
CA SER A 321 -7.63 18.11 -14.58
C SER A 321 -8.16 19.22 -15.47
N ALA A 322 -7.31 20.19 -15.79
CA ALA A 322 -7.67 21.23 -16.73
C ALA A 322 -7.95 20.65 -18.14
N ALA A 323 -8.81 21.33 -18.89
CA ALA A 323 -9.13 20.92 -20.26
C ALA A 323 -7.87 20.87 -21.13
N GLY A 324 -7.64 19.72 -21.79
CA GLY A 324 -6.45 19.49 -22.62
C GLY A 324 -5.25 18.88 -21.87
N SER A 325 -5.29 18.77 -20.54
CA SER A 325 -4.19 18.20 -19.73
C SER A 325 -4.22 16.66 -19.60
N GLY A 326 -5.14 15.99 -20.29
CA GLY A 326 -5.37 14.54 -20.15
C GLY A 326 -6.30 14.22 -18.97
N LEU A 327 -6.31 12.96 -18.53
CA LEU A 327 -7.11 12.52 -17.38
C LEU A 327 -6.42 12.91 -16.06
N ALA A 328 -7.20 13.36 -15.09
CA ALA A 328 -6.78 13.44 -13.70
C ALA A 328 -6.58 12.05 -13.10
N PHE A 329 -5.76 11.98 -12.06
CA PHE A 329 -5.64 10.79 -11.25
C PHE A 329 -6.25 11.08 -9.87
N SER A 330 -7.07 10.14 -9.42
CA SER A 330 -7.88 10.22 -8.21
C SER A 330 -7.42 9.06 -7.34
N GLU A 331 -6.37 9.28 -6.58
CA GLU A 331 -5.59 8.20 -5.98
C GLU A 331 -5.90 8.01 -4.50
N GLY A 332 -6.10 6.76 -4.07
CA GLY A 332 -6.09 6.49 -2.64
C GLY A 332 -4.79 6.98 -2.00
N MET A 333 -3.67 6.67 -2.64
CA MET A 333 -2.36 7.22 -2.29
C MET A 333 -1.51 7.47 -3.55
N SER A 334 -0.79 8.60 -3.60
CA SER A 334 0.29 8.90 -4.56
C SER A 334 1.58 9.11 -3.77
N VAL A 335 2.59 8.25 -3.96
CA VAL A 335 3.83 8.35 -3.16
C VAL A 335 5.11 8.03 -3.93
N GLY A 336 6.21 8.70 -3.56
CA GLY A 336 7.57 8.46 -4.08
C GLY A 336 8.22 7.14 -3.69
N GLY A 337 7.64 6.38 -2.77
CA GLY A 337 8.15 5.08 -2.31
C GLY A 337 7.99 4.89 -0.80
N GLY A 338 8.80 4.00 -0.22
CA GLY A 338 8.76 3.69 1.21
C GLY A 338 7.88 2.47 1.52
N SER A 339 7.18 2.45 2.66
CA SER A 339 6.45 1.27 3.15
C SER A 339 4.98 1.58 3.41
N ILE A 340 4.08 0.75 2.91
CA ILE A 340 2.63 0.81 3.12
C ILE A 340 2.19 -0.54 3.67
N THR A 341 1.69 -0.55 4.91
CA THR A 341 1.12 -1.73 5.55
C THR A 341 -0.38 -1.50 5.76
N ASN A 342 -1.20 -2.21 5.00
CA ASN A 342 -2.64 -2.06 4.97
C ASN A 342 -3.36 -3.28 5.54
N SER A 343 -4.26 -3.09 6.50
CA SER A 343 -5.30 -4.05 6.87
C SER A 343 -6.71 -3.45 6.82
N GLY A 344 -6.81 -2.15 6.48
CA GLY A 344 -8.07 -1.44 6.23
C GLY A 344 -8.34 -1.27 4.72
N VAL A 345 -8.84 -0.10 4.33
CA VAL A 345 -9.19 0.23 2.95
C VAL A 345 -8.30 1.33 2.40
N ILE A 346 -7.73 1.11 1.20
CA ILE A 346 -7.11 2.13 0.36
C ILE A 346 -7.82 2.12 -1.00
N ARG A 347 -8.37 3.25 -1.45
CA ARG A 347 -9.05 3.29 -2.76
C ARG A 347 -9.04 4.64 -3.46
N GLY A 348 -8.91 4.60 -4.77
CA GLY A 348 -9.18 5.74 -5.65
C GLY A 348 -10.57 5.63 -6.24
N LEU A 349 -11.45 6.58 -5.87
CA LEU A 349 -12.80 6.71 -6.41
C LEU A 349 -12.91 7.95 -7.28
N VAL A 350 -13.78 7.87 -8.26
CA VAL A 350 -14.18 8.93 -9.18
C VAL A 350 -15.68 9.15 -8.99
N ALA A 351 -16.07 10.41 -8.89
CA ALA A 351 -17.47 10.77 -8.73
C ALA A 351 -18.31 10.29 -9.92
N ALA A 352 -19.56 9.90 -9.67
CA ALA A 352 -20.46 9.43 -10.71
C ALA A 352 -20.61 10.50 -11.82
N GLY A 353 -20.44 10.08 -13.08
CA GLY A 353 -20.49 10.96 -14.24
C GLY A 353 -19.19 11.72 -14.56
N ASN A 354 -18.18 11.64 -13.69
CA ASN A 354 -16.86 12.21 -14.01
C ASN A 354 -16.09 11.26 -14.95
N THR A 355 -15.90 11.69 -16.19
CA THR A 355 -15.11 10.99 -17.22
C THR A 355 -13.71 11.56 -17.40
N ASN A 356 -13.34 12.56 -16.58
CA ASN A 356 -12.06 13.25 -16.63
C ASN A 356 -11.04 12.68 -15.62
N ALA A 357 -11.37 11.63 -14.88
CA ALA A 357 -10.47 11.04 -13.89
C ALA A 357 -10.38 9.52 -13.94
N LEU A 358 -9.22 9.01 -13.50
CA LEU A 358 -8.99 7.60 -13.21
C LEU A 358 -8.86 7.41 -11.69
N GLY A 359 -9.67 6.50 -11.14
CA GLY A 359 -9.60 6.06 -9.76
C GLY A 359 -8.57 4.95 -9.61
N ILE A 360 -7.47 5.25 -8.92
CA ILE A 360 -6.33 4.35 -8.70
C ILE A 360 -6.16 4.11 -7.20
N GLY A 361 -5.89 2.87 -6.78
CA GLY A 361 -5.68 2.61 -5.35
C GLY A 361 -4.41 3.27 -4.81
N ILE A 362 -3.26 2.86 -5.35
CA ILE A 362 -1.92 3.36 -4.98
C ILE A 362 -1.14 3.64 -6.26
N THR A 363 -0.53 4.83 -6.35
CA THR A 363 0.49 5.18 -7.33
C THR A 363 1.85 5.29 -6.64
N LEU A 364 2.85 4.62 -7.21
CA LEU A 364 4.26 4.66 -6.80
C LEU A 364 5.07 5.34 -7.91
N THR A 365 5.52 6.57 -7.68
CA THR A 365 6.23 7.38 -8.67
C THR A 365 6.92 8.55 -8.00
N GLY A 366 8.06 8.99 -8.55
CA GLY A 366 8.61 10.30 -8.21
C GLY A 366 7.89 11.44 -8.94
N ASN A 367 8.38 12.65 -8.75
CA ASN A 367 7.78 13.89 -9.24
C ASN A 367 7.81 14.02 -10.77
N ASP A 368 7.03 14.96 -11.27
CA ASP A 368 7.12 15.37 -12.67
C ASP A 368 8.47 16.04 -12.97
N ILE A 369 9.13 15.59 -14.04
CA ILE A 369 10.36 16.16 -14.54
C ILE A 369 10.00 17.35 -15.43
N THR A 370 10.35 18.56 -15.00
CA THR A 370 9.99 19.80 -15.69
C THR A 370 11.10 20.37 -16.58
N THR A 371 12.32 19.83 -16.50
CA THR A 371 13.49 20.35 -17.22
C THR A 371 14.37 19.25 -17.81
N GLY A 372 15.25 19.61 -18.75
CA GLY A 372 16.21 18.70 -19.37
C GLY A 372 15.61 17.73 -20.40
N ILE A 373 16.38 16.71 -20.78
CA ILE A 373 16.00 15.77 -21.86
C ILE A 373 14.80 14.87 -21.51
N ASN A 374 14.48 14.77 -20.22
CA ASN A 374 13.36 13.98 -19.72
C ASN A 374 12.15 14.84 -19.32
N ALA A 375 12.15 16.14 -19.66
CA ALA A 375 11.01 17.01 -19.39
C ALA A 375 9.71 16.41 -19.95
N GLY A 376 8.64 16.45 -19.14
CA GLY A 376 7.34 15.84 -19.44
C GLY A 376 7.24 14.34 -19.11
N LYS A 377 8.26 13.75 -18.48
CA LYS A 377 8.22 12.41 -17.89
C LYS A 377 8.10 12.50 -16.37
N ARG A 378 7.81 11.36 -15.73
CA ARG A 378 7.85 11.17 -14.27
C ARG A 378 9.20 10.59 -13.84
N ASP A 379 9.73 11.07 -12.72
CA ASP A 379 10.83 10.41 -12.01
C ASP A 379 10.41 9.00 -11.55
N GLY A 380 11.39 8.12 -11.41
CA GLY A 380 11.18 6.85 -10.71
C GLY A 380 11.00 7.06 -9.21
N ILE A 381 10.67 5.99 -8.50
CA ILE A 381 10.58 6.00 -7.04
C ILE A 381 11.91 6.45 -6.41
N TYR A 382 11.85 7.15 -5.28
CA TYR A 382 13.03 7.70 -4.61
C TYR A 382 13.70 6.71 -3.63
N GLY A 383 13.08 5.55 -3.41
CA GLY A 383 13.60 4.46 -2.59
C GLY A 383 12.83 3.17 -2.84
N ASN A 384 13.23 2.08 -2.18
CA ASN A 384 12.47 0.83 -2.26
C ASN A 384 11.01 1.06 -1.83
N ALA A 385 10.07 0.53 -2.61
CA ALA A 385 8.66 0.57 -2.30
C ALA A 385 8.21 -0.82 -1.81
N LEU A 386 7.56 -0.87 -0.65
CA LEU A 386 6.99 -2.07 -0.06
C LEU A 386 5.50 -1.84 0.21
N VAL A 387 4.64 -2.60 -0.45
CA VAL A 387 3.20 -2.63 -0.18
C VAL A 387 2.85 -3.99 0.43
N VAL A 388 2.39 -3.98 1.68
CA VAL A 388 1.90 -5.18 2.38
C VAL A 388 0.41 -5.02 2.61
N ASN A 389 -0.39 -5.77 1.87
CA ASN A 389 -1.83 -5.90 2.10
C ASN A 389 -2.08 -7.14 2.96
N GLN A 390 -2.44 -6.91 4.22
CA GLN A 390 -2.69 -7.94 5.23
C GLN A 390 -4.13 -8.46 5.13
N SER A 391 -4.41 -9.57 5.81
CA SER A 391 -5.77 -10.14 5.90
C SER A 391 -6.81 -9.08 6.27
N GLY A 392 -7.92 -9.03 5.53
CA GLY A 392 -8.98 -8.02 5.68
C GLY A 392 -8.72 -6.72 4.92
N GLY A 393 -7.49 -6.50 4.43
CA GLY A 393 -7.12 -5.32 3.67
C GLY A 393 -7.69 -5.31 2.25
N LEU A 394 -8.19 -4.15 1.83
CA LEU A 394 -8.62 -3.86 0.46
C LEU A 394 -7.76 -2.74 -0.13
N ILE A 395 -7.18 -2.98 -1.30
CA ILE A 395 -6.60 -1.95 -2.16
C ILE A 395 -7.39 -1.94 -3.47
N GLN A 396 -7.96 -0.79 -3.85
CA GLN A 396 -8.88 -0.72 -4.99
C GLN A 396 -8.65 0.51 -5.90
N GLY A 397 -8.57 0.26 -7.21
CA GLY A 397 -8.84 1.27 -8.24
C GLY A 397 -10.27 1.11 -8.75
N GLN A 398 -11.06 2.19 -8.81
CA GLN A 398 -12.46 2.08 -9.23
C GLN A 398 -12.60 1.77 -10.73
N ASN A 399 -11.89 2.51 -11.58
CA ASN A 399 -11.95 2.38 -13.04
C ASN A 399 -10.55 2.27 -13.69
N SER A 400 -9.51 2.06 -12.88
CA SER A 400 -8.13 1.79 -13.30
C SER A 400 -7.47 0.81 -12.31
N SER A 401 -6.14 0.75 -12.28
CA SER A 401 -5.35 -0.19 -11.48
C SER A 401 -5.54 0.01 -9.97
N ALA A 402 -5.42 -1.06 -9.20
CA ALA A 402 -5.32 -0.97 -7.75
C ALA A 402 -3.93 -0.47 -7.32
N ILE A 403 -2.88 -0.91 -7.99
CA ILE A 403 -1.50 -0.48 -7.73
C ILE A 403 -0.83 -0.18 -9.07
N VAL A 404 -0.25 1.01 -9.19
CA VAL A 404 0.57 1.44 -10.32
C VAL A 404 1.97 1.79 -9.82
N ALA A 405 3.02 1.31 -10.48
CA ALA A 405 4.35 1.90 -10.40
C ALA A 405 4.76 2.44 -11.77
N LYS A 406 5.19 3.70 -11.83
CA LYS A 406 5.52 4.39 -13.09
C LYS A 406 6.73 5.31 -12.91
N GLY A 407 7.17 5.91 -14.02
CA GLY A 407 8.34 6.77 -14.07
C GLY A 407 9.55 6.11 -14.73
N LEU A 408 10.65 6.86 -14.78
CA LEU A 408 11.94 6.36 -15.22
C LEU A 408 12.44 5.24 -14.29
N ALA A 409 13.35 4.38 -14.80
CA ALA A 409 14.00 3.39 -13.95
C ALA A 409 14.83 4.09 -12.87
N SER A 410 14.54 3.78 -11.60
CA SER A 410 15.26 4.31 -10.44
C SER A 410 16.39 3.39 -9.97
N GLY A 411 16.32 2.09 -10.32
CA GLY A 411 17.20 1.05 -9.79
C GLY A 411 16.76 0.48 -8.44
N TYR A 412 15.67 1.00 -7.86
CA TYR A 412 15.06 0.43 -6.66
C TYR A 412 14.12 -0.73 -7.00
N THR A 413 13.56 -1.34 -5.95
CA THR A 413 12.62 -2.47 -6.09
C THR A 413 11.24 -2.08 -5.61
N VAL A 414 10.23 -2.49 -6.38
CA VAL A 414 8.82 -2.49 -5.97
C VAL A 414 8.48 -3.88 -5.44
N THR A 415 8.09 -3.98 -4.17
CA THR A 415 7.68 -5.23 -3.52
C THR A 415 6.21 -5.15 -3.14
N ILE A 416 5.40 -6.11 -3.57
CA ILE A 416 3.96 -6.19 -3.28
C ILE A 416 3.65 -7.54 -2.65
N ASN A 417 3.18 -7.52 -1.40
CA ASN A 417 2.79 -8.71 -0.65
C ASN A 417 1.28 -8.67 -0.38
N ASN A 418 0.52 -9.54 -1.03
CA ASN A 418 -0.91 -9.70 -0.80
C ASN A 418 -1.14 -10.96 0.03
N ALA A 419 -1.44 -10.80 1.32
CA ALA A 419 -1.60 -11.89 2.26
C ALA A 419 -2.92 -12.66 2.04
N ALA A 420 -3.01 -13.86 2.59
CA ALA A 420 -4.26 -14.61 2.64
C ALA A 420 -5.37 -13.77 3.31
N GLY A 421 -6.56 -13.77 2.70
CA GLY A 421 -7.69 -12.95 3.15
C GLY A 421 -7.62 -11.47 2.75
N ALA A 422 -6.57 -11.04 2.04
CA ALA A 422 -6.44 -9.69 1.51
C ALA A 422 -6.92 -9.61 0.04
N THR A 423 -7.39 -8.43 -0.39
CA THR A 423 -7.87 -8.18 -1.75
C THR A 423 -7.18 -6.99 -2.41
N ILE A 424 -6.68 -7.21 -3.62
CA ILE A 424 -6.26 -6.16 -4.55
C ILE A 424 -7.22 -6.23 -5.74
N ARG A 425 -7.97 -5.14 -6.01
CA ARG A 425 -8.99 -5.11 -7.09
C ARG A 425 -8.84 -3.88 -7.97
N GLY A 426 -8.71 -4.07 -9.28
CA GLY A 426 -8.68 -2.96 -10.22
C GLY A 426 -8.71 -3.44 -11.65
N GLY A 427 -8.15 -2.63 -12.54
CA GLY A 427 -7.98 -2.90 -13.96
C GLY A 427 -8.94 -2.10 -14.84
N GLY A 428 -10.09 -1.67 -14.31
CA GLY A 428 -11.03 -0.87 -15.10
C GLY A 428 -11.40 -1.56 -16.41
N SER A 429 -11.39 -0.80 -17.51
CA SER A 429 -11.64 -1.33 -18.85
C SER A 429 -10.38 -1.85 -19.57
N SER A 430 -9.18 -1.38 -19.23
CA SER A 430 -7.96 -1.61 -20.03
C SER A 430 -6.72 -2.02 -19.25
N ASP A 431 -6.64 -1.68 -17.97
CA ASP A 431 -5.42 -1.75 -17.17
C ASP A 431 -5.33 -3.07 -16.43
N ALA A 432 -4.17 -3.40 -15.88
CA ALA A 432 -4.07 -4.52 -14.95
C ALA A 432 -4.53 -4.12 -13.55
N ALA A 433 -4.97 -5.06 -12.70
CA ALA A 433 -5.16 -4.73 -11.28
C ALA A 433 -3.85 -4.26 -10.63
N ILE A 434 -2.72 -4.86 -11.00
CA ILE A 434 -1.38 -4.41 -10.64
C ILE A 434 -0.60 -4.12 -11.93
N GLN A 435 -0.14 -2.89 -12.07
CA GLN A 435 0.71 -2.47 -13.18
C GLN A 435 2.03 -1.89 -12.68
N THR A 436 3.18 -2.36 -13.15
CA THR A 436 4.47 -1.83 -12.73
C THR A 436 5.37 -1.40 -13.89
N GLY A 437 6.34 -0.55 -13.58
CA GLY A 437 7.20 0.12 -14.54
C GLY A 437 8.54 -0.58 -14.77
N LEU A 438 9.56 0.22 -15.09
CA LEU A 438 10.87 -0.26 -15.53
C LEU A 438 11.72 -0.90 -14.42
N ASP A 439 11.40 -0.58 -13.17
CA ASP A 439 12.11 -1.10 -11.99
C ASP A 439 11.77 -2.55 -11.70
N ARG A 440 12.67 -3.20 -10.95
CA ARG A 440 12.48 -4.59 -10.54
C ARG A 440 11.24 -4.73 -9.66
N THR A 441 10.33 -5.61 -10.05
CA THR A 441 9.11 -5.90 -9.29
C THR A 441 9.17 -7.29 -8.65
N VAL A 442 8.80 -7.38 -7.38
CA VAL A 442 8.67 -8.65 -6.63
C VAL A 442 7.26 -8.73 -6.05
N ILE A 443 6.48 -9.70 -6.48
CA ILE A 443 5.10 -9.91 -6.02
C ILE A 443 5.02 -11.24 -5.26
N SER A 444 4.42 -11.23 -4.07
CA SER A 444 4.00 -12.42 -3.34
C SER A 444 2.49 -12.38 -3.13
N ASN A 445 1.77 -13.40 -3.57
CA ASN A 445 0.32 -13.48 -3.46
C ASN A 445 -0.13 -14.76 -2.76
N SER A 446 -0.87 -14.59 -1.67
CA SER A 446 -1.65 -15.65 -1.00
C SER A 446 -3.13 -15.27 -0.83
N GLY A 447 -3.53 -14.08 -1.27
CA GLY A 447 -4.90 -13.57 -1.27
C GLY A 447 -5.52 -13.48 -2.66
N LEU A 448 -6.48 -12.56 -2.83
CA LEU A 448 -7.15 -12.27 -4.09
C LEU A 448 -6.48 -11.10 -4.83
N ILE A 449 -6.14 -11.32 -6.10
CA ILE A 449 -5.86 -10.27 -7.09
C ILE A 449 -6.95 -10.35 -8.17
N ASP A 450 -7.77 -9.30 -8.27
CA ASP A 450 -8.95 -9.24 -9.12
C ASP A 450 -8.77 -8.17 -10.20
N GLY A 451 -8.37 -8.62 -11.39
CA GLY A 451 -8.31 -7.83 -12.63
C GLY A 451 -9.36 -8.27 -13.65
N SER A 452 -10.45 -8.89 -13.18
CA SER A 452 -11.46 -9.48 -14.05
C SER A 452 -12.19 -8.45 -14.93
N SER A 453 -12.24 -7.17 -14.51
CA SER A 453 -12.93 -6.12 -15.25
C SER A 453 -12.30 -5.81 -16.61
N SER A 454 -10.97 -5.92 -16.72
CA SER A 454 -10.20 -5.73 -17.96
C SER A 454 -9.69 -7.05 -18.54
N GLY A 455 -9.79 -8.14 -17.77
CA GLY A 455 -9.14 -9.41 -18.07
C GLY A 455 -7.63 -9.43 -17.80
N LYS A 456 -7.07 -8.42 -17.12
CA LYS A 456 -5.65 -8.31 -16.80
C LYS A 456 -5.45 -8.19 -15.28
N ALA A 457 -4.82 -9.18 -14.67
CA ALA A 457 -4.55 -9.16 -13.24
C ALA A 457 -3.22 -8.45 -12.93
N ILE A 458 -2.15 -8.85 -13.61
CA ILE A 458 -0.79 -8.38 -13.34
C ILE A 458 -0.11 -8.06 -14.68
N SER A 459 0.45 -6.88 -14.79
CA SER A 459 1.30 -6.46 -15.91
C SER A 459 2.55 -5.79 -15.37
N MET A 460 3.67 -6.48 -15.40
CA MET A 460 4.95 -5.91 -14.96
C MET A 460 5.69 -5.26 -16.12
N GLY A 461 6.61 -4.34 -15.83
CA GLY A 461 7.42 -3.67 -16.84
C GLY A 461 8.74 -4.38 -17.11
N SER A 462 9.75 -3.66 -17.61
CA SER A 462 10.98 -4.27 -18.14
C SER A 462 12.02 -4.74 -17.11
N GLY A 463 11.72 -4.62 -15.81
CA GLY A 463 12.59 -5.07 -14.72
C GLY A 463 12.78 -6.59 -14.71
N GLY A 464 13.77 -7.08 -13.95
CA GLY A 464 13.93 -8.53 -13.72
C GLY A 464 12.93 -9.03 -12.67
N ASN A 465 11.70 -9.31 -13.09
CA ASN A 465 10.58 -9.41 -12.16
C ASN A 465 10.41 -10.81 -11.55
N SER A 466 9.75 -10.88 -10.39
CA SER A 466 9.33 -12.15 -9.82
C SER A 466 7.90 -12.14 -9.27
N LEU A 467 7.21 -13.26 -9.43
CA LEU A 467 5.91 -13.54 -8.84
C LEU A 467 5.96 -14.86 -8.08
N THR A 468 5.58 -14.85 -6.81
CA THR A 468 5.32 -16.06 -6.02
C THR A 468 3.84 -16.14 -5.68
N VAL A 469 3.20 -17.27 -5.95
CA VAL A 469 1.84 -17.58 -5.52
C VAL A 469 1.91 -18.70 -4.49
N SER A 470 1.31 -18.51 -3.33
CA SER A 470 1.41 -19.46 -2.23
C SER A 470 0.13 -19.64 -1.43
N GLY A 471 -0.01 -20.83 -0.83
CA GLY A 471 -1.16 -21.21 0.00
C GLY A 471 -2.43 -21.53 -0.79
N GLY A 472 -3.34 -22.28 -0.16
CA GLY A 472 -4.59 -22.75 -0.79
C GLY A 472 -5.67 -21.69 -0.99
N SER A 473 -5.48 -20.47 -0.47
CA SER A 473 -6.45 -19.37 -0.59
C SER A 473 -6.12 -18.37 -1.69
N ALA A 474 -4.99 -18.54 -2.38
CA ALA A 474 -4.59 -17.62 -3.44
C ALA A 474 -5.55 -17.69 -4.63
N SER A 475 -5.95 -16.53 -5.15
CA SER A 475 -6.78 -16.41 -6.35
C SER A 475 -6.30 -15.23 -7.19
N ILE A 476 -6.18 -15.45 -8.50
CA ILE A 476 -5.82 -14.42 -9.48
C ILE A 476 -6.82 -14.48 -10.62
N LEU A 477 -7.53 -13.38 -10.86
CA LEU A 477 -8.56 -13.27 -11.91
C LEU A 477 -8.08 -12.29 -12.99
N GLY A 478 -7.80 -12.82 -14.19
CA GLY A 478 -7.21 -12.09 -15.31
C GLY A 478 -5.80 -12.56 -15.64
N ASN A 479 -5.25 -12.07 -16.75
CA ASN A 479 -3.96 -12.48 -17.30
C ASN A 479 -2.78 -11.97 -16.45
N ILE A 480 -1.67 -12.70 -16.49
CA ILE A 480 -0.40 -12.34 -15.85
C ILE A 480 0.66 -12.16 -16.94
N ASP A 481 1.25 -10.98 -16.98
CA ASP A 481 2.37 -10.64 -17.87
C ASP A 481 3.61 -10.30 -17.02
N GLY A 482 4.67 -11.07 -17.23
CA GLY A 482 5.98 -10.89 -16.60
C GLY A 482 6.71 -9.62 -17.02
N GLY A 483 6.30 -8.99 -18.13
CA GLY A 483 6.92 -7.80 -18.70
C GLY A 483 8.11 -8.10 -19.63
N ALA A 484 8.66 -7.07 -20.28
CA ALA A 484 9.84 -7.20 -21.12
C ALA A 484 11.12 -7.47 -20.28
N GLY A 485 12.26 -7.81 -20.91
CA GLY A 485 13.58 -7.79 -20.24
C GLY A 485 14.24 -9.13 -19.90
N GLY A 486 13.55 -10.26 -20.10
CA GLY A 486 14.15 -11.60 -20.21
C GLY A 486 14.83 -12.15 -18.95
N ARG A 487 14.35 -11.79 -17.75
CA ARG A 487 14.81 -12.37 -16.46
C ARG A 487 13.65 -12.57 -15.46
N ASN A 488 12.45 -12.78 -15.97
CA ASN A 488 11.23 -12.86 -15.19
C ASN A 488 11.01 -14.29 -14.67
N THR A 489 10.67 -14.41 -13.39
CA THR A 489 10.45 -15.70 -12.73
C THR A 489 9.08 -15.77 -12.08
N MET A 490 8.40 -16.91 -12.22
CA MET A 490 7.17 -17.22 -11.51
C MET A 490 7.35 -18.48 -10.70
N THR A 491 6.93 -18.48 -9.44
CA THR A 491 6.94 -19.66 -8.56
C THR A 491 5.54 -19.90 -8.01
N LEU A 492 5.03 -21.10 -8.23
CA LEU A 492 3.78 -21.62 -7.69
C LEU A 492 4.14 -22.57 -6.53
N ASP A 493 4.12 -22.04 -5.32
CA ASP A 493 4.41 -22.77 -4.08
C ASP A 493 3.13 -22.91 -3.24
N ILE A 494 2.19 -23.69 -3.77
CA ILE A 494 0.81 -23.74 -3.28
C ILE A 494 0.70 -24.45 -1.92
N GLY A 495 1.69 -25.27 -1.59
CA GLY A 495 1.74 -26.09 -0.40
C GLY A 495 1.15 -27.48 -0.64
N SER A 496 1.73 -28.49 0.01
CA SER A 496 1.25 -29.88 -0.10
C SER A 496 -0.23 -30.01 0.26
N GLY A 497 -0.99 -30.74 -0.56
CA GLY A 497 -2.43 -30.97 -0.38
C GLY A 497 -3.33 -29.82 -0.86
N ASN A 498 -2.77 -28.63 -1.11
CA ASN A 498 -3.51 -27.49 -1.63
C ASN A 498 -3.58 -27.50 -3.16
N ARG A 499 -4.52 -26.72 -3.70
CA ARG A 499 -4.74 -26.59 -5.14
C ARG A 499 -4.87 -25.12 -5.54
N PHE A 500 -4.33 -24.79 -6.70
CA PHE A 500 -4.50 -23.48 -7.35
C PHE A 500 -4.99 -23.70 -8.78
N ALA A 501 -6.15 -23.15 -9.12
CA ALA A 501 -6.71 -23.22 -10.46
C ALA A 501 -6.64 -21.85 -11.13
N TYR A 502 -6.08 -21.80 -12.34
CA TYR A 502 -5.86 -20.55 -13.05
C TYR A 502 -6.34 -20.64 -14.51
N ALA A 503 -7.20 -19.70 -14.88
CA ALA A 503 -7.85 -19.63 -16.19
C ALA A 503 -7.30 -18.50 -17.07
N GLY A 504 -6.52 -17.57 -16.51
CA GLY A 504 -5.84 -16.54 -17.29
C GLY A 504 -4.66 -17.10 -18.07
N SER A 505 -4.10 -16.29 -18.97
CA SER A 505 -2.83 -16.61 -19.62
C SER A 505 -1.64 -16.19 -18.76
N ILE A 506 -0.49 -16.85 -18.98
CA ILE A 506 0.82 -16.48 -18.44
C ILE A 506 1.71 -16.10 -19.62
N ALA A 507 2.34 -14.92 -19.56
CA ALA A 507 3.22 -14.41 -20.62
C ALA A 507 4.54 -13.89 -20.05
N ASN A 508 5.57 -13.88 -20.90
CA ASN A 508 6.84 -13.21 -20.66
C ASN A 508 7.58 -13.60 -19.36
N PHE A 509 7.55 -14.88 -19.02
CA PHE A 509 8.40 -15.48 -17.98
C PHE A 509 9.49 -16.35 -18.61
N ASP A 510 10.70 -16.20 -18.10
CA ASP A 510 11.86 -17.02 -18.45
C ASP A 510 11.87 -18.34 -17.69
N THR A 511 11.25 -18.35 -16.51
CA THR A 511 11.06 -19.57 -15.72
C THR A 511 9.73 -19.53 -14.98
N VAL A 512 8.95 -20.60 -15.11
CA VAL A 512 7.74 -20.86 -14.32
C VAL A 512 7.95 -22.16 -13.55
N THR A 513 8.10 -22.06 -12.23
CA THR A 513 8.34 -23.20 -11.35
C THR A 513 7.07 -23.60 -10.62
N VAL A 514 6.66 -24.86 -10.73
CA VAL A 514 5.67 -25.48 -9.85
C VAL A 514 6.43 -26.18 -8.74
N ALA A 515 6.55 -25.50 -7.59
CA ALA A 515 7.38 -25.93 -6.48
C ALA A 515 6.67 -26.97 -5.60
N SER A 516 5.41 -26.73 -5.27
CA SER A 516 4.63 -27.61 -4.41
C SER A 516 3.11 -27.50 -4.64
N GLY A 517 2.38 -28.53 -4.23
CA GLY A 517 0.92 -28.59 -4.37
C GLY A 517 0.49 -28.83 -5.82
N THR A 518 -0.82 -28.74 -6.09
CA THR A 518 -1.36 -28.94 -7.44
C THR A 518 -1.73 -27.59 -8.07
N THR A 519 -1.12 -27.27 -9.20
CA THR A 519 -1.56 -26.16 -10.05
C THR A 519 -2.30 -26.70 -11.27
N THR A 520 -3.52 -26.23 -11.51
CA THR A 520 -4.29 -26.51 -12.73
C THR A 520 -4.31 -25.28 -13.61
N LEU A 521 -3.76 -25.39 -14.83
CA LEU A 521 -3.81 -24.35 -15.84
C LEU A 521 -4.84 -24.70 -16.91
N SER A 522 -5.72 -23.76 -17.23
CA SER A 522 -6.75 -23.91 -18.28
C SER A 522 -6.69 -22.82 -19.36
N GLY A 523 -6.06 -21.68 -19.07
CA GLY A 523 -5.80 -20.62 -20.03
C GLY A 523 -4.53 -20.87 -20.85
N GLN A 524 -4.55 -20.48 -22.13
CA GLN A 524 -3.40 -20.62 -23.02
C GLN A 524 -2.31 -19.61 -22.67
N SER A 525 -1.14 -20.11 -22.27
CA SER A 525 0.04 -19.34 -21.90
C SER A 525 1.02 -19.22 -23.07
N SER A 526 1.65 -18.05 -23.21
CA SER A 526 2.51 -17.70 -24.35
C SER A 526 3.99 -17.58 -24.01
N TYR A 527 4.37 -17.69 -22.73
CA TYR A 527 5.77 -17.64 -22.34
C TYR A 527 6.57 -18.78 -23.00
N THR A 528 7.80 -18.47 -23.42
CA THR A 528 8.70 -19.41 -24.10
C THR A 528 9.84 -19.89 -23.20
N GLY A 529 9.85 -19.43 -21.94
CA GLY A 529 10.81 -19.86 -20.93
C GLY A 529 10.61 -21.30 -20.46
N THR A 530 11.36 -21.69 -19.44
CA THR A 530 11.35 -23.05 -18.89
C THR A 530 10.21 -23.24 -17.90
N THR A 531 9.48 -24.34 -18.03
CA THR A 531 8.55 -24.83 -17.00
C THR A 531 9.28 -25.85 -16.14
N VAL A 532 9.45 -25.57 -14.85
CA VAL A 532 10.16 -26.46 -13.91
C VAL A 532 9.15 -27.12 -12.98
N LEU A 533 9.16 -28.45 -12.91
CA LEU A 533 8.33 -29.21 -11.97
C LEU A 533 9.21 -29.80 -10.85
N SER A 534 9.26 -29.11 -9.71
CA SER A 534 10.06 -29.53 -8.56
C SER A 534 9.39 -30.65 -7.76
N SER A 535 10.18 -31.33 -6.93
CA SER A 535 9.68 -32.36 -6.02
C SER A 535 8.55 -31.83 -5.13
N GLY A 536 7.38 -32.48 -5.21
CA GLY A 536 6.16 -32.09 -4.50
C GLY A 536 5.21 -31.21 -5.32
N GLY A 537 5.62 -30.72 -6.48
CA GLY A 537 4.79 -29.98 -7.43
C GLY A 537 4.05 -30.89 -8.40
N VAL A 538 2.78 -30.58 -8.65
CA VAL A 538 1.94 -31.21 -9.68
C VAL A 538 1.39 -30.13 -10.60
N LEU A 539 1.71 -30.19 -11.89
CA LEU A 539 1.14 -29.32 -12.92
C LEU A 539 0.10 -30.10 -13.71
N GLN A 540 -1.16 -29.66 -13.66
CA GLN A 540 -2.24 -30.20 -14.45
C GLN A 540 -2.62 -29.25 -15.58
N LEU A 541 -2.58 -29.74 -16.81
CA LEU A 541 -3.06 -28.99 -17.98
C LEU A 541 -4.47 -29.48 -18.33
N ALA A 542 -5.43 -28.56 -18.28
CA ALA A 542 -6.85 -28.84 -18.50
C ALA A 542 -7.26 -28.76 -19.98
N SER A 543 -6.42 -28.14 -20.84
CA SER A 543 -6.70 -27.89 -22.25
C SER A 543 -5.50 -28.24 -23.14
N ALA A 544 -5.74 -28.46 -24.44
CA ALA A 544 -4.67 -28.64 -25.43
C ALA A 544 -3.83 -27.36 -25.60
N ASN A 545 -2.52 -27.52 -25.79
CA ASN A 545 -1.56 -26.43 -26.01
C ASN A 545 -1.72 -25.31 -24.98
N THR A 546 -1.91 -25.69 -23.71
CA THR A 546 -2.01 -24.77 -22.58
C THR A 546 -0.70 -24.00 -22.42
N LEU A 547 0.45 -24.63 -22.71
CA LEU A 547 1.75 -23.97 -22.72
C LEU A 547 2.28 -23.80 -24.15
N SER A 548 3.13 -22.78 -24.36
CA SER A 548 3.75 -22.53 -25.66
C SER A 548 4.61 -23.71 -26.12
N SER A 549 4.51 -24.08 -27.39
CA SER A 549 5.38 -25.11 -27.98
C SER A 549 6.86 -24.72 -28.02
N ALA A 550 7.17 -23.44 -27.83
CA ALA A 550 8.53 -22.94 -27.71
C ALA A 550 9.09 -23.01 -26.28
N SER A 551 8.26 -23.34 -25.27
CA SER A 551 8.70 -23.53 -23.89
C SER A 551 9.42 -24.87 -23.70
N SER A 552 10.38 -24.92 -22.78
CA SER A 552 11.01 -26.17 -22.32
C SER A 552 10.31 -26.71 -21.07
N LEU A 553 10.45 -28.01 -20.83
CA LEU A 553 10.00 -28.68 -19.61
C LEU A 553 11.18 -29.32 -18.89
N ASP A 554 11.38 -28.92 -17.64
CA ASP A 554 12.39 -29.50 -16.74
C ASP A 554 11.71 -30.25 -15.60
N LEU A 555 11.95 -31.56 -15.55
CA LEU A 555 11.40 -32.45 -14.53
C LEU A 555 12.41 -32.66 -13.39
N GLU A 556 12.17 -31.98 -12.28
CA GLU A 556 13.03 -31.94 -11.08
C GLU A 556 12.37 -32.62 -9.88
N GLY A 557 11.67 -33.72 -10.13
CA GLY A 557 10.99 -34.53 -9.11
C GLY A 557 9.48 -34.32 -9.03
N GLY A 558 8.92 -33.42 -9.85
CA GLY A 558 7.49 -33.13 -9.92
C GLY A 558 6.72 -34.04 -10.89
N THR A 559 5.43 -33.75 -11.02
CA THR A 559 4.48 -34.50 -11.86
C THR A 559 3.77 -33.60 -12.86
N LEU A 560 3.74 -33.99 -14.13
CA LEU A 560 2.89 -33.39 -15.16
C LEU A 560 1.62 -34.25 -15.35
N VAL A 561 0.45 -33.63 -15.44
CA VAL A 561 -0.83 -34.31 -15.66
C VAL A 561 -1.56 -33.69 -16.85
N LEU A 562 -1.94 -34.53 -17.82
CA LEU A 562 -2.75 -34.15 -18.99
C LEU A 562 -4.16 -34.71 -18.82
N SER A 563 -5.02 -33.94 -18.14
CA SER A 563 -6.28 -34.44 -17.57
C SER A 563 -7.53 -34.37 -18.48
N GLY A 564 -7.37 -34.04 -19.77
CA GLY A 564 -8.48 -33.87 -20.72
C GLY A 564 -8.30 -34.68 -22.00
N ALA A 565 -9.40 -35.21 -22.57
CA ALA A 565 -9.36 -35.86 -23.87
C ALA A 565 -8.92 -34.86 -24.96
N GLY A 566 -7.81 -35.16 -25.64
CA GLY A 566 -7.25 -34.28 -26.67
C GLY A 566 -6.41 -33.12 -26.15
N SER A 567 -6.01 -33.11 -24.87
CA SER A 567 -5.08 -32.13 -24.27
C SER A 567 -3.64 -32.32 -24.76
N ASN A 568 -3.45 -32.33 -26.07
CA ASN A 568 -2.14 -32.47 -26.69
C ASN A 568 -1.25 -31.30 -26.29
N GLN A 569 -0.02 -31.59 -25.91
CA GLN A 569 0.96 -30.58 -25.52
C GLN A 569 2.25 -30.80 -26.30
N THR A 570 2.89 -29.71 -26.68
CA THR A 570 4.22 -29.71 -27.30
C THR A 570 5.15 -28.81 -26.50
N PHE A 571 6.41 -29.21 -26.37
CA PHE A 571 7.49 -28.41 -25.78
C PHE A 571 8.69 -28.41 -26.72
N ALA A 572 9.54 -27.38 -26.60
CA ALA A 572 10.79 -27.26 -27.34
C ALA A 572 11.81 -28.33 -26.88
N SER A 573 11.85 -28.62 -25.58
CA SER A 573 12.76 -29.63 -25.02
C SER A 573 12.23 -30.27 -23.74
N LEU A 574 12.75 -31.47 -23.44
CA LEU A 574 12.59 -32.16 -22.16
C LEU A 574 13.93 -32.31 -21.45
N SER A 575 14.04 -31.87 -20.20
CA SER A 575 15.11 -32.28 -19.27
C SER A 575 14.54 -33.13 -18.14
N LEU A 576 15.37 -34.03 -17.61
CA LEU A 576 15.05 -34.89 -16.48
C LEU A 576 16.23 -34.88 -15.49
N GLY A 577 16.19 -34.01 -14.50
CA GLY A 577 17.23 -33.93 -13.47
C GLY A 577 16.97 -34.86 -12.28
N ARG A 578 15.71 -35.17 -11.97
CA ARG A 578 15.32 -36.07 -10.87
C ARG A 578 14.16 -36.98 -11.26
N SER A 579 13.97 -38.07 -10.51
CA SER A 579 12.89 -39.01 -10.75
C SER A 579 11.51 -38.34 -10.70
N SER A 580 10.76 -38.42 -11.80
CA SER A 580 9.52 -37.68 -12.02
C SER A 580 8.44 -38.54 -12.65
N SER A 581 7.21 -38.01 -12.71
CA SER A 581 6.10 -38.71 -13.35
C SER A 581 5.31 -37.85 -14.35
N ILE A 582 4.73 -38.50 -15.35
CA ILE A 582 3.84 -37.90 -16.33
C ILE A 582 2.58 -38.78 -16.39
N ASP A 583 1.44 -38.18 -16.10
CA ASP A 583 0.13 -38.76 -16.42
C ASP A 583 -0.31 -38.23 -17.78
N LEU A 584 -0.25 -39.09 -18.80
CA LEU A 584 -0.64 -38.74 -20.16
C LEU A 584 -2.16 -38.74 -20.34
N GLY A 585 -2.88 -39.55 -19.55
CA GLY A 585 -4.27 -39.90 -19.82
C GLY A 585 -4.50 -40.17 -21.32
N THR A 586 -5.57 -39.60 -21.85
CA THR A 586 -5.92 -39.67 -23.28
C THR A 586 -5.34 -38.50 -24.09
N SER A 587 -4.03 -38.22 -23.95
CA SER A 587 -3.34 -37.11 -24.62
C SER A 587 -2.03 -37.54 -25.30
N SER A 588 -1.56 -36.73 -26.25
CA SER A 588 -0.19 -36.83 -26.78
C SER A 588 0.71 -35.71 -26.25
N LEU A 589 1.93 -36.08 -25.87
CA LEU A 589 2.96 -35.19 -25.39
C LEU A 589 4.18 -35.23 -26.31
N THR A 590 4.55 -34.08 -26.87
CA THR A 590 5.57 -33.95 -27.92
C THR A 590 6.73 -33.10 -27.44
N PHE A 591 7.96 -33.51 -27.73
CA PHE A 591 9.16 -32.71 -27.52
C PHE A 591 9.92 -32.52 -28.82
N ALA A 592 10.35 -31.30 -29.14
CA ALA A 592 11.18 -31.06 -30.31
C ALA A 592 12.63 -31.52 -30.11
N SER A 593 13.11 -31.50 -28.87
CA SER A 593 14.48 -31.89 -28.52
C SER A 593 14.62 -32.47 -27.10
N LEU A 594 15.81 -32.94 -26.76
CA LEU A 594 16.19 -33.31 -25.39
C LEU A 594 17.16 -32.28 -24.80
N GLY A 595 16.95 -31.95 -23.53
CA GLY A 595 17.89 -31.25 -22.67
C GLY A 595 18.78 -32.22 -21.90
N THR A 596 19.11 -31.88 -20.65
CA THR A 596 19.94 -32.74 -19.79
C THR A 596 19.13 -33.89 -19.21
N ILE A 597 19.67 -35.11 -19.31
CA ILE A 597 19.08 -36.33 -18.73
C ILE A 597 20.04 -36.87 -17.69
N ALA A 598 19.64 -36.86 -16.42
CA ALA A 598 20.40 -37.45 -15.34
C ALA A 598 20.35 -38.99 -15.43
N SER A 599 21.51 -39.64 -15.39
CA SER A 599 21.63 -41.09 -15.61
C SER A 599 20.98 -41.96 -14.54
N THR A 600 20.69 -41.39 -13.37
CA THR A 600 20.04 -42.07 -12.24
C THR A 600 18.56 -41.70 -12.07
N ALA A 601 18.06 -40.73 -12.83
CA ALA A 601 16.67 -40.30 -12.73
C ALA A 601 15.75 -41.26 -13.50
N THR A 602 14.60 -41.57 -12.90
CA THR A 602 13.58 -42.43 -13.51
C THR A 602 12.38 -41.62 -13.97
N LEU A 603 11.80 -41.96 -15.11
CA LEU A 603 10.56 -41.35 -15.59
C LEU A 603 9.42 -42.38 -15.54
N SER A 604 8.38 -42.11 -14.76
CA SER A 604 7.16 -42.91 -14.74
C SER A 604 6.09 -42.27 -15.59
N ILE A 605 5.70 -42.91 -16.68
CA ILE A 605 4.58 -42.50 -17.51
C ILE A 605 3.37 -43.37 -17.14
N VAL A 606 2.21 -42.77 -16.93
CA VAL A 606 0.96 -43.49 -16.66
C VAL A 606 -0.14 -43.09 -17.64
N GLY A 607 -1.09 -43.99 -17.85
CA GLY A 607 -2.30 -43.73 -18.63
C GLY A 607 -2.11 -43.80 -20.14
N GLN A 608 -1.02 -44.39 -20.65
CA GLN A 608 -0.84 -44.59 -22.08
C GLN A 608 -1.64 -45.79 -22.58
N SER A 609 -2.31 -45.71 -23.73
CA SER A 609 -3.06 -46.86 -24.25
C SER A 609 -2.14 -48.04 -24.61
N ALA A 610 -2.50 -49.22 -24.12
CA ALA A 610 -1.73 -50.46 -24.31
C ALA A 610 -1.71 -50.98 -25.78
N ASP A 611 -2.48 -50.36 -26.67
CA ASP A 611 -2.64 -50.77 -28.06
C ASP A 611 -1.58 -50.19 -29.02
N GLY A 612 -0.70 -49.30 -28.54
CA GLY A 612 0.36 -48.70 -29.35
C GLY A 612 -0.15 -47.92 -30.56
N THR A 613 -1.44 -47.57 -30.58
CA THR A 613 -2.01 -46.72 -31.64
C THR A 613 -1.61 -45.25 -31.39
N PRO A 614 -1.29 -44.47 -32.44
CA PRO A 614 -0.68 -43.14 -32.32
C PRO A 614 -1.61 -42.04 -31.75
N LEU A 615 -2.72 -42.39 -31.11
CA LEU A 615 -3.67 -41.43 -30.55
C LEU A 615 -3.19 -40.84 -29.21
N TYR A 616 -2.50 -41.63 -28.37
CA TYR A 616 -1.98 -41.21 -27.06
C TYR A 616 -0.52 -41.64 -26.89
N ALA A 617 0.40 -40.68 -26.97
CA ALA A 617 1.82 -40.98 -27.15
C ALA A 617 2.74 -39.95 -26.48
N PHE A 618 3.77 -40.46 -25.81
CA PHE A 618 4.99 -39.72 -25.52
C PHE A 618 5.93 -39.81 -26.73
N ARG A 619 6.30 -38.66 -27.31
CA ARG A 619 7.01 -38.61 -28.59
C ARG A 619 8.05 -37.50 -28.65
N LEU A 620 9.09 -37.74 -29.44
CA LEU A 620 10.11 -36.76 -29.82
C LEU A 620 10.09 -36.53 -31.33
N LEU A 621 10.28 -35.29 -31.77
CA LEU A 621 10.36 -34.92 -33.18
C LEU A 621 11.72 -35.32 -33.79
N GLY A 622 11.72 -36.21 -34.77
CA GLY A 622 12.92 -36.75 -35.41
C GLY A 622 13.29 -38.17 -34.96
N ASP A 623 14.38 -38.69 -35.52
CA ASP A 623 14.90 -40.03 -35.21
C ASP A 623 15.89 -39.98 -34.02
N TYR A 624 15.47 -40.55 -32.90
CA TYR A 624 16.26 -40.66 -31.66
C TYR A 624 16.78 -42.09 -31.42
N SER A 625 16.59 -43.02 -32.35
CA SER A 625 16.96 -44.43 -32.17
C SER A 625 18.46 -44.64 -31.88
N GLY A 626 19.33 -43.75 -32.36
CA GLY A 626 20.78 -43.75 -32.09
C GLY A 626 21.25 -42.75 -31.02
N ASN A 627 20.34 -42.00 -30.37
CA ASN A 627 20.72 -40.94 -29.44
C ASN A 627 21.04 -41.51 -28.03
N THR A 628 22.24 -41.24 -27.51
CA THR A 628 22.71 -41.77 -26.22
C THR A 628 21.95 -41.22 -25.01
N ALA A 629 21.57 -39.94 -25.03
CA ALA A 629 20.76 -39.32 -23.98
C ALA A 629 19.35 -39.90 -23.96
N PHE A 630 18.76 -40.13 -25.15
CA PHE A 630 17.47 -40.79 -25.27
C PHE A 630 17.52 -42.26 -24.83
N ALA A 631 18.58 -42.99 -25.18
CA ALA A 631 18.78 -44.36 -24.70
C ALA A 631 18.87 -44.41 -23.17
N THR A 632 19.54 -43.42 -22.56
CA THR A 632 19.61 -43.26 -21.09
C THR A 632 18.24 -42.97 -20.49
N LEU A 633 17.47 -42.05 -21.08
CA LEU A 633 16.09 -41.77 -20.68
C LEU A 633 15.23 -43.04 -20.76
N LEU A 634 15.24 -43.73 -21.89
CA LEU A 634 14.43 -44.92 -22.15
C LEU A 634 14.77 -46.07 -21.20
N ALA A 635 16.06 -46.28 -20.89
CA ALA A 635 16.49 -47.33 -19.96
C ALA A 635 15.91 -47.15 -18.55
N ASN A 636 15.63 -45.92 -18.15
CA ASN A 636 15.08 -45.56 -16.85
C ASN A 636 13.60 -45.09 -16.92
N THR A 637 12.93 -45.29 -18.06
CA THR A 637 11.51 -44.96 -18.22
C THR A 637 10.65 -46.21 -18.04
N THR A 638 9.49 -46.05 -17.41
CA THR A 638 8.43 -47.07 -17.38
C THR A 638 7.12 -46.46 -17.87
N ILE A 639 6.29 -47.27 -18.53
CA ILE A 639 4.92 -46.91 -18.90
C ILE A 639 3.99 -47.91 -18.20
N ASP A 640 3.12 -47.41 -17.32
CA ASP A 640 2.20 -48.22 -16.51
C ASP A 640 2.92 -49.37 -15.76
N GLY A 641 4.16 -49.10 -15.32
CA GLY A 641 5.04 -50.05 -14.63
C GLY A 641 5.78 -51.04 -15.54
N LEU A 642 5.50 -51.05 -16.85
CA LEU A 642 6.18 -51.88 -17.84
C LEU A 642 7.41 -51.18 -18.43
N LYS A 643 8.38 -51.98 -18.89
CA LYS A 643 9.53 -51.48 -19.66
C LYS A 643 9.06 -50.86 -20.97
N THR A 644 9.84 -49.94 -21.50
CA THR A 644 9.50 -49.21 -22.73
C THR A 644 10.24 -49.71 -23.96
N SER A 645 9.63 -49.53 -25.12
CA SER A 645 10.22 -49.71 -26.45
C SER A 645 10.07 -48.44 -27.28
N LEU A 646 10.86 -48.30 -28.34
CA LEU A 646 10.82 -47.16 -29.25
C LEU A 646 10.43 -47.59 -30.66
N ARG A 647 9.76 -46.69 -31.38
CA ARG A 647 9.50 -46.80 -32.82
C ARG A 647 9.65 -45.45 -33.49
N PHE A 648 10.41 -45.39 -34.59
CA PHE A 648 10.44 -44.22 -35.47
C PHE A 648 9.45 -44.44 -36.63
N ASP A 649 8.58 -43.45 -36.88
CA ASP A 649 7.53 -43.54 -37.91
C ASP A 649 7.84 -42.71 -39.18
N GLY A 650 9.03 -42.11 -39.27
CA GLY A 650 9.41 -41.18 -40.34
C GLY A 650 9.31 -39.70 -39.94
N THR A 651 8.59 -39.38 -38.87
CA THR A 651 8.48 -38.01 -38.32
C THR A 651 8.83 -37.97 -36.83
N TYR A 652 8.29 -38.91 -36.04
CA TYR A 652 8.45 -38.95 -34.59
C TYR A 652 9.09 -40.25 -34.13
N THR A 653 9.92 -40.15 -33.10
CA THR A 653 10.28 -41.29 -32.24
C THR A 653 9.24 -41.40 -31.13
N THR A 654 8.43 -42.45 -31.16
CA THR A 654 7.38 -42.72 -30.17
C THR A 654 7.84 -43.76 -29.15
N VAL A 655 7.50 -43.56 -27.89
CA VAL A 655 7.75 -44.51 -26.80
C VAL A 655 6.44 -45.24 -26.43
N SER A 656 6.51 -46.56 -26.29
CA SER A 656 5.37 -47.39 -25.88
C SER A 656 5.78 -48.47 -24.89
N ALA A 657 4.84 -48.95 -24.06
CA ALA A 657 5.07 -50.10 -23.21
C ALA A 657 5.43 -51.33 -24.06
N VAL A 658 6.36 -52.15 -23.56
CA VAL A 658 6.61 -53.49 -24.11
C VAL A 658 5.43 -54.37 -23.71
N PRO A 659 4.65 -54.90 -24.66
CA PRO A 659 3.54 -55.80 -24.32
C PRO A 659 4.05 -56.99 -23.52
N GLU A 660 3.31 -57.41 -22.50
CA GLU A 660 3.65 -58.63 -21.77
C GLU A 660 3.75 -59.81 -22.76
N PRO A 661 4.80 -60.65 -22.66
CA PRO A 661 4.94 -61.77 -23.56
C PRO A 661 3.69 -62.66 -23.49
N ALA A 662 3.10 -62.98 -24.63
CA ALA A 662 1.95 -63.89 -24.72
C ALA A 662 2.22 -65.24 -24.01
N SER A 663 3.48 -65.64 -23.88
CA SER A 663 3.91 -66.84 -23.16
C SER A 663 3.64 -66.79 -21.64
N LEU A 664 3.66 -65.62 -21.00
CA LEU A 664 3.36 -65.49 -19.56
C LEU A 664 1.85 -65.60 -19.29
N ALA A 665 1.03 -64.96 -20.13
CA ALA A 665 -0.42 -65.11 -20.11
C ALA A 665 -0.84 -66.57 -20.42
N MET A 666 -0.16 -67.22 -21.36
CA MET A 666 -0.38 -68.64 -21.68
C MET A 666 0.12 -69.59 -20.59
N LEU A 667 1.20 -69.25 -19.87
CA LEU A 667 1.70 -70.02 -18.72
C LEU A 667 0.75 -69.90 -17.51
N LEU A 668 0.27 -68.69 -17.20
CA LEU A 668 -0.70 -68.45 -16.14
C LEU A 668 -2.09 -69.03 -16.47
N GLY A 669 -2.54 -68.89 -17.72
CA GLY A 669 -3.74 -69.55 -18.23
C GLY A 669 -3.62 -71.08 -18.21
N GLY A 670 -2.45 -71.62 -18.58
CA GLY A 670 -2.13 -73.04 -18.51
C GLY A 670 -2.10 -73.56 -17.07
N LEU A 671 -1.50 -72.83 -16.13
CA LEU A 671 -1.49 -73.14 -14.69
C LEU A 671 -2.88 -73.05 -14.07
N GLY A 672 -3.70 -72.07 -14.48
CA GLY A 672 -5.10 -71.96 -14.07
C GLY A 672 -5.95 -73.13 -14.56
N LEU A 673 -5.71 -73.59 -15.80
CA LEU A 673 -6.36 -74.77 -16.36
C LEU A 673 -5.92 -76.05 -15.64
N VAL A 674 -4.62 -76.19 -15.32
CA VAL A 674 -4.08 -77.31 -14.53
C VAL A 674 -4.63 -77.30 -13.09
N GLY A 675 -4.79 -76.13 -12.49
CA GLY A 675 -5.43 -75.96 -11.17
C GLY A 675 -6.93 -76.29 -11.20
N PHE A 676 -7.66 -75.92 -12.25
CA PHE A 676 -9.06 -76.28 -12.47
C PHE A 676 -9.21 -77.80 -12.66
N ILE A 677 -8.33 -78.42 -13.45
CA ILE A 677 -8.29 -79.89 -13.64
C ILE A 677 -7.90 -80.60 -12.33
N GLY A 678 -6.99 -80.03 -11.54
CA GLY A 678 -6.58 -80.53 -10.22
C GLY A 678 -7.72 -80.48 -9.19
N ARG A 679 -8.50 -79.39 -9.13
CA ARG A 679 -9.71 -79.30 -8.29
C ARG A 679 -10.80 -80.27 -8.73
N ARG A 680 -10.96 -80.50 -10.03
CA ARG A 680 -11.92 -81.50 -10.55
C ARG A 680 -11.54 -82.93 -10.17
N ARG A 681 -10.24 -83.23 -9.99
CA ARG A 681 -9.76 -84.52 -9.47
C ARG A 681 -9.87 -84.65 -7.95
N GLY A 682 -9.76 -83.55 -7.19
CA GLY A 682 -9.98 -83.56 -5.73
C GLY A 682 -11.45 -83.80 -5.32
N ALA A 683 -12.41 -83.41 -6.17
CA ALA A 683 -13.84 -83.63 -5.93
C ALA A 683 -14.33 -85.07 -6.20
N PHE A 684 -13.47 -85.93 -6.77
CA PHE A 684 -13.75 -87.37 -6.99
C PHE A 684 -13.00 -88.30 -6.01
N GLY A 685 -12.28 -87.75 -5.02
CA GLY A 685 -11.43 -88.50 -4.08
C GLY A 685 -11.89 -88.53 -2.63
N ARG A 686 -13.10 -88.08 -2.31
CA ARG A 686 -13.75 -88.27 -1.00
C ARG A 686 -15.19 -88.75 -1.19
N ALA A 687 -15.30 -90.05 -1.47
CA ALA A 687 -16.36 -90.89 -0.93
C ALA A 687 -15.75 -91.68 0.22
#